data_AF-U4KLT8-F1
#
_entry.id   AF-U4KLT8-F1
#
_cell.length_a   1.000
_cell.length_b   1.000
_cell.length_c   1.000
_cell.angle_alpha   90.00
_cell.angle_beta   90.00
_cell.angle_gamma   90.00
#
_symmetry.space_group_name_H-M   'P 1'
#
loop_
_entity.id
_entity.type
_entity.pdbx_description
1 polymer ?
#
loop_
_entity_poly.entity_id
_entity_poly.type
_entity_poly.pdbx_seq_one_letter_code
_entity_poly.pdbx_strand_id
1 'polypeptide(L)'
;MKKIRIILALTITVFSTILLVGCLNKEKDFSELLNNIKIDYGNNIDQNNIKESFTLVNEVSKEEIEWISDSDSLIVNNNKVEVKQLQEEQKVSLTASFKNDLNKNKKVFNLTILKDETFGDTFDITYGTNLSNEYLKNDFVLPDTYKGYKVTYSIEENQNFIITDNYNVTINRAEENVNLVLKVNIDAINYVKTYEVPITIVEIKLIQINYIDENGLEIFQELVEKGIVIDSPFFSNEVISFDYYKDPFYTQKIDQLIFSENTDIYVKSSLNNIKQAFDNDPTVNFSEDIYSDSLQVYINENLIDSTAENIFIISDMNKNDEDFKLVIKNNNGDVILEKEISIWKQPSLVTFEEKEGFIPSSTYNNEKPRITGEETYQWEIVYGTVTSTKTQVINDIASLQMRTYDRTHVTPYALTKFSIAELNKVEFYAKTSAKNNLKVSYSKDGKNFTNEVDYTLSKNPTKYIYELDTKEAVYIKFEVIKDGVGNVTIDNVLFDHNRDKRIVFMSDEPEKGGLEEIKERFEDERKVTNKLSDLAPYDNLTYYASLNGLSKEAFKAELSKILTDTMTPRSYGEARFILEQSDYIKKDDKTYLYGAYDNALISVIYWDGGTSWAREHVWPNSRLGIERVENGTRNQGTDLYNLRAIVPSTNSSRSNRYFENPEEKNTKNQTVGRNAYYTGDDQRGDTARILFYMATRYHNILTLVNEVLTNDSSTNYKPQGAKMSMLDTLLAWHKEDPVSEFEVQRNNVIYEYQGNRNPYVDNPGYVEQYFYKEISQNQQLTQVYKEFVFNPLSKFDKAIIFKNDDLNINL
;
A
#
# COMPACT_ATOMS: atom_id res chain seq x y z
N MET A 1 27.67 -100.73 31.83
CA MET A 1 27.93 -99.36 31.32
C MET A 1 27.13 -98.98 30.06
N LYS A 2 26.92 -99.86 29.06
CA LYS A 2 26.08 -99.53 27.87
C LYS A 2 24.60 -99.25 28.17
N LYS A 3 23.97 -99.96 29.13
CA LYS A 3 22.56 -99.73 29.50
C LYS A 3 22.31 -98.39 30.21
N ILE A 4 23.28 -97.89 31.00
CA ILE A 4 23.18 -96.59 31.69
C ILE A 4 23.33 -95.43 30.70
N ARG A 5 24.18 -95.58 29.67
CA ARG A 5 24.30 -94.56 28.60
C ARG A 5 23.08 -94.45 27.71
N ILE A 6 22.35 -95.55 27.50
CA ILE A 6 21.10 -95.53 26.70
C ILE A 6 19.96 -94.90 27.49
N ILE A 7 19.85 -95.18 28.79
CA ILE A 7 18.83 -94.56 29.65
C ILE A 7 19.11 -93.07 29.84
N LEU A 8 20.38 -92.66 30.02
CA LEU A 8 20.75 -91.25 30.14
C LEU A 8 20.52 -90.48 28.84
N ALA A 9 20.82 -91.11 27.69
CA ALA A 9 20.54 -90.55 26.37
C ALA A 9 19.04 -90.38 26.16
N LEU A 10 18.21 -91.40 26.45
CA LEU A 10 16.75 -91.29 26.33
C LEU A 10 16.13 -90.27 27.28
N THR A 11 16.63 -90.11 28.51
CA THR A 11 16.14 -89.04 29.40
C THR A 11 16.53 -87.65 28.91
N ILE A 12 17.69 -87.47 28.26
CA ILE A 12 18.10 -86.16 27.70
C ILE A 12 17.32 -85.84 26.42
N THR A 13 17.01 -86.82 25.56
CA THR A 13 16.16 -86.57 24.38
C THR A 13 14.69 -86.37 24.74
N VAL A 14 14.19 -87.02 25.79
CA VAL A 14 12.81 -86.81 26.27
C VAL A 14 12.68 -85.46 27.00
N PHE A 15 13.69 -85.03 27.76
CA PHE A 15 13.69 -83.67 28.34
C PHE A 15 13.91 -82.57 27.28
N SER A 16 14.71 -82.81 26.23
CA SER A 16 14.91 -81.83 25.14
C SER A 16 13.68 -81.73 24.23
N THR A 17 12.92 -82.81 24.06
CA THR A 17 11.65 -82.76 23.31
C THR A 17 10.51 -82.18 24.14
N ILE A 18 10.50 -82.34 25.47
CA ILE A 18 9.52 -81.66 26.35
C ILE A 18 9.83 -80.15 26.50
N LEU A 19 11.10 -79.73 26.44
CA LEU A 19 11.47 -78.31 26.40
C LEU A 19 11.26 -77.66 25.02
N LEU A 20 11.21 -78.43 23.92
CA LEU A 20 10.81 -77.92 22.60
C LEU A 20 9.30 -77.94 22.34
N VAL A 21 8.52 -78.73 23.09
CA VAL A 21 7.05 -78.73 23.05
C VAL A 21 6.45 -77.79 24.12
N GLY A 22 7.29 -77.22 25.00
CA GLY A 22 6.91 -76.25 26.03
C GLY A 22 6.76 -74.80 25.57
N CYS A 23 7.18 -74.46 24.35
CA CYS A 23 6.64 -73.31 23.64
C CYS A 23 5.58 -73.83 22.68
N LEU A 24 4.43 -74.22 23.22
CA LEU A 24 3.20 -74.03 22.46
C LEU A 24 3.23 -72.57 22.01
N ASN A 25 3.44 -72.36 20.71
CA ASN A 25 2.80 -71.24 20.05
C ASN A 25 1.33 -71.38 20.45
N LYS A 26 0.90 -70.63 21.48
CA LYS A 26 -0.43 -70.05 21.44
C LYS A 26 -0.45 -69.41 20.06
N GLU A 27 -1.15 -70.03 19.11
CA GLU A 27 -1.57 -69.28 17.93
C GLU A 27 -2.04 -67.95 18.48
N LYS A 28 -1.42 -66.85 18.02
CA LYS A 28 -1.90 -65.52 18.38
C LYS A 28 -3.36 -65.55 17.97
N ASP A 29 -4.26 -65.61 18.95
CA ASP A 29 -5.69 -65.55 18.66
C ASP A 29 -5.95 -64.11 18.26
N PHE A 30 -5.77 -63.84 16.97
CA PHE A 30 -5.98 -62.53 16.37
C PHE A 30 -7.43 -62.06 16.63
N SER A 31 -8.38 -62.97 16.84
CA SER A 31 -9.75 -62.61 17.24
C SER A 31 -9.80 -62.07 18.67
N GLU A 32 -9.10 -62.69 19.62
CA GLU A 32 -8.99 -62.19 21.00
C GLU A 32 -8.27 -60.83 21.04
N LEU A 33 -7.20 -60.66 20.27
CA LEU A 33 -6.47 -59.39 20.16
C LEU A 33 -7.31 -58.27 19.54
N LEU A 34 -8.03 -58.56 18.44
CA LEU A 34 -8.95 -57.60 17.82
C LEU A 34 -10.08 -57.22 18.78
N ASN A 35 -10.65 -58.20 19.51
CA ASN A 35 -11.73 -57.95 20.48
C ASN A 35 -11.33 -56.99 21.60
N ASN A 36 -10.04 -56.92 21.95
CA ASN A 36 -9.52 -56.01 22.97
C ASN A 36 -9.25 -54.58 22.47
N ILE A 37 -9.30 -54.31 21.16
CA ILE A 37 -9.15 -52.96 20.61
C ILE A 37 -10.32 -52.09 21.08
N LYS A 38 -9.99 -50.91 21.60
CA LYS A 38 -10.95 -49.83 21.90
C LYS A 38 -10.54 -48.60 21.11
N ILE A 39 -11.54 -47.85 20.64
CA ILE A 39 -11.32 -46.54 20.03
C ILE A 39 -11.42 -45.50 21.15
N ASP A 40 -10.48 -44.56 21.18
CA ASP A 40 -10.57 -43.36 22.00
C ASP A 40 -11.18 -42.24 21.14
N TYR A 41 -12.42 -41.87 21.44
CA TYR A 41 -13.16 -40.87 20.69
C TYR A 41 -12.90 -39.43 21.19
N GLY A 42 -12.10 -39.25 22.26
CA GLY A 42 -11.84 -37.96 22.88
C GLY A 42 -12.81 -37.60 24.02
N ASN A 43 -12.63 -36.41 24.61
CA ASN A 43 -13.43 -35.97 25.77
C ASN A 43 -14.89 -35.73 25.38
N ASN A 44 -15.84 -36.37 26.08
CA ASN A 44 -17.30 -36.23 25.92
C ASN A 44 -17.90 -36.70 24.58
N ILE A 45 -17.17 -37.49 23.80
CA ILE A 45 -17.63 -38.09 22.53
C ILE A 45 -17.65 -39.61 22.72
N ASP A 46 -18.71 -40.28 22.27
CA ASP A 46 -18.79 -41.75 22.25
C ASP A 46 -19.22 -42.25 20.87
N GLN A 47 -19.23 -43.58 20.70
CA GLN A 47 -19.58 -44.23 19.43
C GLN A 47 -20.95 -43.81 18.85
N ASN A 48 -21.85 -43.24 19.63
CA ASN A 48 -23.18 -42.79 19.20
C ASN A 48 -23.28 -41.28 18.98
N ASN A 49 -22.22 -40.50 19.23
CA ASN A 49 -22.24 -39.04 19.17
C ASN A 49 -20.95 -38.47 18.56
N ILE A 50 -20.56 -38.98 17.39
CA ILE A 50 -19.35 -38.54 16.70
C ILE A 50 -19.61 -37.21 15.99
N LYS A 51 -18.93 -36.15 16.42
CA LYS A 51 -18.99 -34.80 15.82
C LYS A 51 -17.64 -34.24 15.37
N GLU A 52 -16.56 -34.77 15.93
CA GLU A 52 -15.19 -34.27 15.75
C GLU A 52 -14.25 -35.40 15.36
N SER A 53 -13.13 -35.03 14.73
CA SER A 53 -12.07 -35.97 14.35
C SER A 53 -11.43 -36.66 15.57
N PHE A 54 -11.13 -37.94 15.46
CA PHE A 54 -10.55 -38.75 16.55
C PHE A 54 -9.39 -39.62 16.06
N THR A 55 -8.70 -40.30 16.97
CA THR A 55 -7.52 -41.12 16.66
C THR A 55 -7.76 -42.60 16.87
N LEU A 56 -7.10 -43.42 16.06
CA LEU A 56 -7.16 -44.88 16.07
C LEU A 56 -5.87 -45.49 16.57
N VAL A 57 -5.97 -46.68 17.16
CA VAL A 57 -4.81 -47.51 17.50
C VAL A 57 -4.20 -48.06 16.20
N ASN A 58 -2.91 -47.81 15.99
CA ASN A 58 -2.17 -48.23 14.80
C ASN A 58 -1.42 -49.57 14.95
N GLU A 59 -1.16 -50.02 16.19
CA GLU A 59 -0.44 -51.25 16.48
C GLU A 59 -0.94 -51.92 17.78
N VAL A 60 -1.11 -53.24 17.77
CA VAL A 60 -1.38 -54.04 18.98
C VAL A 60 -0.45 -55.25 19.00
N SER A 61 0.30 -55.42 20.09
CA SER A 61 1.23 -56.55 20.28
C SER A 61 2.22 -56.74 19.11
N LYS A 62 2.75 -55.63 18.58
CA LYS A 62 3.70 -55.55 17.45
C LYS A 62 3.14 -55.93 16.08
N GLU A 63 1.81 -55.95 15.94
CA GLU A 63 1.13 -56.16 14.67
C GLU A 63 0.41 -54.87 14.27
N GLU A 64 0.63 -54.40 13.04
CA GLU A 64 0.00 -53.20 12.51
C GLU A 64 -1.47 -53.44 12.16
N ILE A 65 -2.32 -52.47 12.54
CA ILE A 65 -3.75 -52.49 12.25
C ILE A 65 -4.04 -51.63 11.02
N GLU A 66 -4.82 -52.18 10.11
CA GLU A 66 -5.47 -51.48 9.01
C GLU A 66 -6.92 -51.18 9.38
N TRP A 67 -7.36 -49.96 9.07
CA TRP A 67 -8.70 -49.47 9.35
C TRP A 67 -9.39 -49.07 8.04
N ILE A 68 -10.62 -49.55 7.87
CA ILE A 68 -11.42 -49.28 6.68
C ILE A 68 -12.78 -48.77 7.12
N SER A 69 -13.20 -47.63 6.58
CA SER A 69 -14.57 -47.12 6.71
C SER A 69 -15.45 -47.66 5.59
N ASP A 70 -16.72 -47.91 5.88
CA ASP A 70 -17.74 -48.21 4.88
C ASP A 70 -18.38 -46.96 4.25
N SER A 71 -17.99 -45.77 4.71
CA SER A 71 -18.55 -44.49 4.31
C SER A 71 -17.47 -43.44 4.17
N ASP A 72 -17.57 -42.63 3.12
CA ASP A 72 -16.71 -41.47 2.87
C ASP A 72 -16.91 -40.34 3.90
N SER A 73 -17.87 -40.51 4.82
CA SER A 73 -18.11 -39.61 5.94
C SER A 73 -17.07 -39.77 7.05
N LEU A 74 -16.29 -40.85 7.03
CA LEU A 74 -15.09 -41.04 7.86
C LEU A 74 -13.89 -41.29 6.95
N ILE A 75 -13.02 -40.29 6.81
CA ILE A 75 -11.78 -40.45 6.06
C ILE A 75 -10.70 -40.91 7.03
N VAL A 76 -10.15 -42.10 6.79
CA VAL A 76 -9.09 -42.68 7.61
C VAL A 76 -7.72 -42.38 6.98
N ASN A 77 -6.95 -41.49 7.61
CA ASN A 77 -5.60 -41.14 7.21
C ASN A 77 -4.61 -41.59 8.29
N ASN A 78 -3.97 -42.75 8.08
CA ASN A 78 -3.11 -43.42 9.06
C ASN A 78 -3.83 -43.69 10.40
N ASN A 79 -3.47 -42.95 11.45
CA ASN A 79 -4.05 -43.07 12.80
C ASN A 79 -5.07 -41.97 13.12
N LYS A 80 -5.40 -41.10 12.17
CA LYS A 80 -6.38 -40.01 12.35
C LYS A 80 -7.61 -40.28 11.48
N VAL A 81 -8.79 -40.14 12.07
CA VAL A 81 -10.08 -40.21 11.38
C VAL A 81 -10.65 -38.81 11.29
N GLU A 82 -10.87 -38.35 10.07
CA GLU A 82 -11.54 -37.09 9.78
C GLU A 82 -13.02 -37.34 9.55
N VAL A 83 -13.85 -36.72 10.38
CA VAL A 83 -15.31 -36.84 10.33
C VAL A 83 -15.86 -35.74 9.43
N LYS A 84 -16.54 -36.10 8.34
CA LYS A 84 -17.32 -35.14 7.56
C LYS A 84 -18.62 -34.85 8.29
N GLN A 85 -18.96 -33.57 8.39
CA GLN A 85 -20.24 -33.15 8.95
C GLN A 85 -21.38 -33.43 7.97
N LEU A 86 -22.52 -33.88 8.49
CA LEU A 86 -23.65 -34.40 7.71
C LEU A 86 -24.92 -33.60 8.00
N GLN A 87 -25.88 -33.62 7.06
CA GLN A 87 -27.18 -32.97 7.22
C GLN A 87 -28.17 -33.80 8.04
N GLU A 88 -27.98 -35.12 8.03
CA GLU A 88 -28.76 -36.07 8.79
C GLU A 88 -27.83 -36.99 9.58
N GLU A 89 -28.34 -37.54 10.67
CA GLU A 89 -27.62 -38.55 11.43
C GLU A 89 -27.33 -39.76 10.53
N GLN A 90 -26.05 -40.15 10.42
CA GLN A 90 -25.65 -41.31 9.63
C GLN A 90 -24.98 -42.36 10.49
N LYS A 91 -25.44 -43.60 10.33
CA LYS A 91 -24.78 -44.78 10.89
C LYS A 91 -23.74 -45.29 9.90
N VAL A 92 -22.52 -45.45 10.39
CA VAL A 92 -21.35 -45.89 9.62
C VAL A 92 -20.62 -46.98 10.39
N SER A 93 -19.73 -47.71 9.72
CA SER A 93 -18.90 -48.73 10.35
C SER A 93 -17.42 -48.55 10.05
N LEU A 94 -16.59 -48.65 11.10
CA LEU A 94 -15.13 -48.75 10.99
C LEU A 94 -14.71 -50.19 11.26
N THR A 95 -13.98 -50.78 10.32
CA THR A 95 -13.48 -52.15 10.41
C THR A 95 -11.98 -52.16 10.67
N ALA A 96 -11.55 -52.81 11.75
CA ALA A 96 -10.15 -53.08 12.06
C ALA A 96 -9.76 -54.50 11.62
N SER A 97 -8.61 -54.63 10.96
CA SER A 97 -7.94 -55.89 10.63
C SER A 97 -6.43 -55.76 10.70
N PHE A 98 -5.70 -56.84 10.95
CA PHE A 98 -4.22 -56.78 10.88
C PHE A 98 -3.74 -56.82 9.43
N LYS A 99 -2.77 -55.97 9.06
CA LYS A 99 -2.26 -55.86 7.68
C LYS A 99 -1.73 -57.17 7.09
N ASN A 100 -1.18 -58.03 7.95
CA ASN A 100 -0.51 -59.27 7.56
C ASN A 100 -1.30 -60.55 7.89
N ASP A 101 -2.56 -60.45 8.33
CA ASP A 101 -3.36 -61.63 8.71
C ASP A 101 -3.90 -62.36 7.46
N LEU A 102 -3.39 -63.57 7.25
CA LEU A 102 -3.85 -64.49 6.19
C LEU A 102 -5.26 -65.04 6.47
N ASN A 103 -5.71 -64.99 7.73
CA ASN A 103 -7.08 -65.29 8.13
C ASN A 103 -7.83 -63.95 8.26
N LYS A 104 -8.93 -63.74 7.54
CA LYS A 104 -9.64 -62.44 7.51
C LYS A 104 -10.41 -62.12 8.80
N ASN A 105 -9.76 -62.13 9.96
CA ASN A 105 -10.37 -61.69 11.21
C ASN A 105 -10.58 -60.18 11.16
N LYS A 106 -11.79 -59.74 11.49
CA LYS A 106 -12.21 -58.35 11.41
C LYS A 106 -13.02 -58.01 12.66
N LYS A 107 -12.80 -56.81 13.19
CA LYS A 107 -13.68 -56.22 14.20
C LYS A 107 -14.35 -55.00 13.62
N VAL A 108 -15.68 -54.95 13.71
CA VAL A 108 -16.50 -53.84 13.21
C VAL A 108 -16.96 -52.98 14.38
N PHE A 109 -16.75 -51.68 14.27
CA PHE A 109 -17.25 -50.67 15.19
C PHE A 109 -18.36 -49.91 14.48
N ASN A 110 -19.58 -50.00 15.00
CA ASN A 110 -20.70 -49.24 14.47
C ASN A 110 -20.72 -47.87 15.16
N LEU A 111 -20.68 -46.81 14.36
CA LEU A 111 -20.62 -45.43 14.81
C LEU A 111 -21.85 -44.66 14.30
N THR A 112 -22.21 -43.62 15.04
CA THR A 112 -23.26 -42.66 14.63
C THR A 112 -22.64 -41.28 14.54
N ILE A 113 -22.60 -40.73 13.33
CA ILE A 113 -22.20 -39.34 13.05
C ILE A 113 -23.45 -38.49 13.17
N LEU A 114 -23.43 -37.50 14.07
CA LEU A 114 -24.57 -36.61 14.22
C LEU A 114 -24.59 -35.54 13.13
N LYS A 115 -25.79 -35.10 12.78
CA LYS A 115 -25.97 -33.94 11.92
C LYS A 115 -25.36 -32.68 12.54
N ASP A 116 -24.81 -31.81 11.70
CA ASP A 116 -24.41 -30.47 12.11
C ASP A 116 -25.63 -29.53 12.12
N GLU A 117 -26.07 -29.14 13.32
CA GLU A 117 -27.21 -28.26 13.52
C GLU A 117 -26.93 -26.78 13.13
N THR A 118 -25.70 -26.44 12.73
CA THR A 118 -25.33 -25.07 12.34
C THR A 118 -25.54 -24.73 10.86
N PHE A 119 -25.94 -25.71 10.03
CA PHE A 119 -26.46 -25.46 8.68
C PHE A 119 -27.96 -25.09 8.75
N GLY A 120 -28.24 -23.91 9.32
CA GLY A 120 -29.58 -23.34 9.47
C GLY A 120 -30.05 -22.54 8.24
N ASP A 121 -31.33 -22.16 8.24
CA ASP A 121 -32.12 -21.77 7.07
C ASP A 121 -31.68 -20.53 6.27
N THR A 122 -30.76 -19.74 6.80
CA THR A 122 -30.28 -18.48 6.21
C THR A 122 -28.85 -18.63 5.69
N PHE A 123 -28.66 -18.43 4.39
CA PHE A 123 -27.36 -18.24 3.78
C PHE A 123 -27.14 -16.73 3.70
N ASP A 124 -26.46 -16.19 4.70
CA ASP A 124 -26.13 -14.78 4.75
C ASP A 124 -25.05 -14.52 3.70
N ILE A 125 -25.47 -14.18 2.48
CA ILE A 125 -24.57 -13.58 1.49
C ILE A 125 -24.11 -12.27 2.12
N THR A 126 -22.90 -12.25 2.65
CA THR A 126 -22.31 -11.03 3.18
C THR A 126 -21.85 -10.21 1.98
N TYR A 127 -22.72 -9.31 1.53
CA TYR A 127 -22.43 -8.40 0.43
C TYR A 127 -21.19 -7.56 0.75
N GLY A 128 -20.20 -7.59 -0.13
CA GLY A 128 -18.94 -6.86 0.04
C GLY A 128 -19.19 -5.38 0.36
N THR A 129 -18.91 -5.00 1.61
CA THR A 129 -18.72 -3.64 2.14
C THR A 129 -19.70 -2.49 1.80
N ASN A 130 -20.75 -2.65 1.01
CA ASN A 130 -21.77 -1.61 0.82
C ASN A 130 -23.13 -2.24 0.50
N LEU A 131 -24.18 -1.68 1.10
CA LEU A 131 -25.61 -1.99 0.96
C LEU A 131 -26.20 -2.79 2.15
N SER A 132 -26.85 -2.05 3.04
CA SER A 132 -28.03 -2.53 3.75
C SER A 132 -29.22 -2.57 2.79
N ASN A 133 -30.14 -3.51 2.99
CA ASN A 133 -31.42 -3.67 2.28
C ASN A 133 -32.00 -2.34 1.77
N GLU A 134 -32.02 -2.18 0.44
CA GLU A 134 -33.14 -1.69 -0.38
C GLU A 134 -32.71 -1.13 -1.75
N TYR A 135 -31.43 -0.84 -2.03
CA TYR A 135 -31.06 -0.20 -3.31
C TYR A 135 -29.72 -0.69 -3.91
N LEU A 136 -29.75 -1.63 -4.86
CA LEU A 136 -28.56 -2.04 -5.61
C LEU A 136 -28.27 -1.09 -6.78
N LYS A 137 -27.13 -0.39 -6.72
CA LYS A 137 -26.69 0.59 -7.74
C LYS A 137 -25.61 0.08 -8.71
N ASN A 138 -24.88 -1.00 -8.37
CA ASN A 138 -23.72 -1.50 -9.13
C ASN A 138 -23.65 -3.04 -9.14
N ASP A 139 -22.86 -3.60 -10.05
CA ASP A 139 -22.48 -5.02 -10.08
C ASP A 139 -21.89 -5.47 -8.74
N PHE A 140 -22.10 -6.73 -8.37
CA PHE A 140 -21.63 -7.29 -7.10
C PHE A 140 -21.05 -8.69 -7.27
N VAL A 141 -20.19 -9.10 -6.33
CA VAL A 141 -19.48 -10.39 -6.40
C VAL A 141 -20.06 -11.36 -5.37
N LEU A 142 -20.40 -12.57 -5.80
CA LEU A 142 -20.80 -13.65 -4.91
C LEU A 142 -19.56 -14.37 -4.34
N PRO A 143 -19.57 -14.77 -3.05
CA PRO A 143 -18.40 -15.41 -2.44
C PRO A 143 -18.16 -16.81 -3.01
N ASP A 144 -16.92 -17.13 -3.34
CA ASP A 144 -16.53 -18.44 -3.91
C ASP A 144 -16.47 -19.58 -2.86
N THR A 145 -16.57 -19.24 -1.57
CA THR A 145 -16.57 -20.17 -0.44
C THR A 145 -17.58 -19.81 0.64
N TYR A 146 -18.18 -20.81 1.29
CA TYR A 146 -19.07 -20.67 2.46
C TYR A 146 -18.66 -21.66 3.55
N LYS A 147 -18.31 -21.15 4.73
CA LYS A 147 -17.80 -21.94 5.87
C LYS A 147 -16.66 -22.91 5.48
N GLY A 148 -15.78 -22.48 4.57
CA GLY A 148 -14.63 -23.28 4.10
C GLY A 148 -14.93 -24.27 2.98
N TYR A 149 -16.17 -24.38 2.51
CA TYR A 149 -16.55 -25.20 1.36
C TYR A 149 -16.67 -24.35 0.09
N LYS A 150 -16.29 -24.92 -1.05
CA LYS A 150 -16.45 -24.27 -2.37
C LYS A 150 -17.93 -24.20 -2.74
N VAL A 151 -18.35 -23.04 -3.23
CA VAL A 151 -19.74 -22.75 -3.61
C VAL A 151 -19.80 -22.37 -5.08
N THR A 152 -20.82 -22.87 -5.78
CA THR A 152 -21.16 -22.49 -7.15
C THR A 152 -22.58 -21.92 -7.19
N TYR A 153 -22.82 -20.99 -8.12
CA TYR A 153 -24.08 -20.26 -8.22
C TYR A 153 -24.67 -20.39 -9.62
N SER A 154 -25.99 -20.39 -9.70
CA SER A 154 -26.72 -20.21 -10.96
C SER A 154 -27.96 -19.33 -10.72
N ILE A 155 -28.32 -18.52 -11.72
CA ILE A 155 -29.56 -17.74 -11.70
C ILE A 155 -30.66 -18.56 -12.38
N GLU A 156 -31.82 -18.66 -11.75
CA GLU A 156 -33.01 -19.16 -12.42
C GLU A 156 -33.54 -18.08 -13.37
N GLU A 157 -33.68 -18.42 -14.67
CA GLU A 157 -34.07 -17.54 -15.79
C GLU A 157 -34.58 -16.15 -15.40
N ASN A 158 -33.67 -15.18 -15.36
CA ASN A 158 -33.99 -13.77 -15.12
C ASN A 158 -33.15 -12.89 -16.06
N GLN A 159 -33.79 -12.18 -17.00
CA GLN A 159 -33.08 -11.38 -18.01
C GLN A 159 -32.40 -10.12 -17.45
N ASN A 160 -32.69 -9.76 -16.21
CA ASN A 160 -32.15 -8.58 -15.55
C ASN A 160 -30.80 -8.85 -14.86
N PHE A 161 -30.36 -10.10 -14.76
CA PHE A 161 -29.11 -10.47 -14.06
C PHE A 161 -28.30 -11.52 -14.81
N ILE A 162 -26.99 -11.32 -14.91
CA ILE A 162 -26.06 -12.29 -15.52
C ILE A 162 -24.94 -12.61 -14.52
N ILE A 163 -24.73 -13.89 -14.21
CA ILE A 163 -23.50 -14.34 -13.53
C ILE A 163 -22.42 -14.58 -14.59
N THR A 164 -21.28 -13.93 -14.42
CA THR A 164 -20.09 -14.17 -15.25
C THR A 164 -19.16 -15.22 -14.62
N ASP A 165 -18.17 -15.70 -15.37
CA ASP A 165 -17.29 -16.83 -15.01
C ASP A 165 -16.49 -16.69 -13.70
N ASN A 166 -16.55 -15.54 -13.02
CA ASN A 166 -15.88 -15.23 -11.76
C ASN A 166 -16.84 -14.83 -10.62
N TYR A 167 -18.11 -15.26 -10.67
CA TYR A 167 -19.12 -14.96 -9.66
C TYR A 167 -19.52 -13.47 -9.54
N ASN A 168 -19.15 -12.62 -10.51
CA ASN A 168 -19.70 -11.27 -10.64
C ASN A 168 -21.11 -11.37 -11.23
N VAL A 169 -22.08 -10.75 -10.56
CA VAL A 169 -23.45 -10.56 -11.01
C VAL A 169 -23.57 -9.16 -11.60
N THR A 170 -23.82 -9.10 -12.91
CA THR A 170 -24.08 -7.85 -13.63
C THR A 170 -25.58 -7.58 -13.72
N ILE A 171 -25.99 -6.34 -13.44
CA ILE A 171 -27.39 -5.90 -13.49
C ILE A 171 -27.68 -5.25 -14.85
N ASN A 172 -28.55 -5.88 -15.65
CA ASN A 172 -29.07 -5.26 -16.88
C ASN A 172 -30.14 -4.24 -16.48
N ARG A 173 -29.89 -2.96 -16.77
CA ARG A 173 -30.73 -1.84 -16.35
C ARG A 173 -32.15 -1.94 -16.96
N ALA A 174 -33.11 -2.30 -16.13
CA ALA A 174 -34.54 -2.15 -16.41
C ALA A 174 -35.24 -1.60 -15.15
N GLU A 175 -36.15 -0.66 -15.34
CA GLU A 175 -36.87 0.06 -14.27
C GLU A 175 -37.99 -0.77 -13.64
N GLU A 176 -37.70 -1.80 -12.84
CA GLU A 176 -38.74 -2.50 -12.05
C GLU A 176 -38.20 -3.05 -10.72
N ASN A 177 -39.09 -3.32 -9.76
CA ASN A 177 -38.78 -4.17 -8.61
C ASN A 177 -38.63 -5.62 -9.10
N VAL A 178 -37.44 -6.19 -8.98
CA VAL A 178 -37.14 -7.52 -9.48
C VAL A 178 -36.73 -8.44 -8.34
N ASN A 179 -37.19 -9.69 -8.36
CA ASN A 179 -36.70 -10.73 -7.46
C ASN A 179 -35.54 -11.48 -8.13
N LEU A 180 -34.37 -11.44 -7.52
CA LEU A 180 -33.25 -12.27 -7.92
C LEU A 180 -33.40 -13.65 -7.29
N VAL A 181 -33.52 -14.69 -8.12
CA VAL A 181 -33.62 -16.08 -7.68
C VAL A 181 -32.28 -16.77 -7.87
N LEU A 182 -31.55 -16.97 -6.77
CA LEU A 182 -30.21 -17.57 -6.74
C LEU A 182 -30.29 -19.03 -6.31
N LYS A 183 -29.77 -19.93 -7.15
CA LYS A 183 -29.49 -21.32 -6.78
C LYS A 183 -28.03 -21.45 -6.37
N VAL A 184 -27.84 -21.84 -5.11
CA VAL A 184 -26.52 -22.03 -4.50
C VAL A 184 -26.26 -23.52 -4.39
N ASN A 185 -25.12 -23.98 -4.89
CA ASN A 185 -24.65 -25.36 -4.78
C ASN A 185 -23.33 -25.41 -4.00
N ILE A 186 -23.27 -26.25 -2.97
CA ILE A 186 -22.05 -26.47 -2.17
C ILE A 186 -21.44 -27.82 -2.59
N ASP A 187 -20.34 -27.74 -3.35
CA ASP A 187 -19.75 -28.88 -4.09
C ASP A 187 -19.38 -30.07 -3.19
N ALA A 188 -19.03 -29.83 -1.91
CA ALA A 188 -18.59 -30.88 -0.99
C ALA A 188 -19.73 -31.74 -0.41
N ILE A 189 -20.98 -31.29 -0.50
CA ILE A 189 -22.15 -31.95 0.13
C ILE A 189 -23.36 -32.12 -0.81
N ASN A 190 -23.23 -31.84 -2.11
CA ASN A 190 -24.33 -31.88 -3.10
C ASN A 190 -25.60 -31.14 -2.62
N TYR A 191 -25.41 -30.07 -1.85
CA TYR A 191 -26.50 -29.28 -1.28
C TYR A 191 -26.87 -28.16 -2.23
N VAL A 192 -28.12 -28.18 -2.71
CA VAL A 192 -28.68 -27.11 -3.54
C VAL A 192 -29.80 -26.42 -2.77
N LYS A 193 -29.69 -25.10 -2.57
CA LYS A 193 -30.79 -24.28 -2.02
C LYS A 193 -31.06 -23.08 -2.91
N THR A 194 -32.34 -22.75 -3.07
CA THR A 194 -32.81 -21.57 -3.79
C THR A 194 -33.11 -20.44 -2.81
N TYR A 195 -32.64 -19.23 -3.12
CA TYR A 195 -32.93 -17.99 -2.39
C TYR A 195 -33.63 -17.00 -3.32
N GLU A 196 -34.72 -16.41 -2.85
CA GLU A 196 -35.34 -15.26 -3.51
C GLU A 196 -34.95 -13.99 -2.77
N VAL A 197 -34.31 -13.07 -3.49
CA VAL A 197 -33.84 -11.79 -2.95
C VAL A 197 -34.65 -10.67 -3.64
N PRO A 198 -35.53 -9.96 -2.91
CA PRO A 198 -36.25 -8.82 -3.49
C PRO A 198 -35.32 -7.62 -3.66
N ILE A 199 -35.27 -7.05 -4.87
CA ILE A 199 -34.40 -5.91 -5.22
C ILE A 199 -35.24 -4.76 -5.80
N THR A 200 -35.09 -3.57 -5.24
CA THR A 200 -35.68 -2.32 -5.77
C THR A 200 -34.60 -1.49 -6.49
N ILE A 201 -34.84 -1.18 -7.77
CA ILE A 201 -33.97 -0.35 -8.60
C ILE A 201 -34.60 1.05 -8.67
N VAL A 202 -33.89 2.12 -8.29
CA VAL A 202 -34.41 3.50 -8.28
C VAL A 202 -33.68 4.39 -9.29
N GLU A 203 -34.43 5.06 -10.15
CA GLU A 203 -33.95 6.10 -11.07
C GLU A 203 -33.56 7.38 -10.28
N ILE A 204 -32.34 7.88 -10.45
CA ILE A 204 -31.96 9.23 -9.97
C ILE A 204 -32.08 10.18 -11.15
N LYS A 205 -33.11 11.04 -11.12
CA LYS A 205 -33.14 12.22 -11.99
C LYS A 205 -32.28 13.32 -11.38
N LEU A 206 -31.04 13.41 -11.84
CA LEU A 206 -30.19 14.59 -11.67
C LEU A 206 -30.80 15.74 -12.47
N ILE A 207 -31.43 16.69 -11.79
CA ILE A 207 -31.76 17.99 -12.39
C ILE A 207 -30.56 18.89 -12.16
N GLN A 208 -29.79 19.12 -13.23
CA GLN A 208 -28.68 20.06 -13.25
C GLN A 208 -29.24 21.47 -13.41
N ILE A 209 -29.11 22.31 -12.38
CA ILE A 209 -29.46 23.73 -12.47
C ILE A 209 -28.18 24.50 -12.75
N ASN A 210 -28.05 25.02 -13.97
CA ASN A 210 -26.98 25.93 -14.34
C ASN A 210 -27.32 27.34 -13.84
N TYR A 211 -26.43 27.89 -13.02
CA TYR A 211 -26.24 29.31 -12.68
C TYR A 211 -27.46 30.24 -12.81
N ILE A 212 -28.01 30.66 -11.67
CA ILE A 212 -28.88 31.85 -11.58
C ILE A 212 -28.22 32.77 -10.55
N ASP A 213 -28.20 34.06 -10.89
CA ASP A 213 -27.63 35.20 -10.18
C ASP A 213 -28.07 35.37 -8.70
N GLU A 214 -27.78 36.55 -8.12
CA GLU A 214 -27.89 36.91 -6.70
C GLU A 214 -29.28 36.66 -6.04
N ASN A 215 -30.28 36.17 -6.77
CA ASN A 215 -31.57 35.71 -6.25
C ASN A 215 -31.61 34.20 -5.86
N GLY A 216 -30.52 33.45 -6.03
CA GLY A 216 -30.47 32.01 -5.69
C GLY A 216 -30.77 31.67 -4.21
N LEU A 217 -30.59 32.63 -3.30
CA LEU A 217 -30.90 32.45 -1.88
C LEU A 217 -32.41 32.42 -1.59
N GLU A 218 -33.22 33.14 -2.38
CA GLU A 218 -34.68 33.19 -2.23
C GLU A 218 -35.33 31.89 -2.72
N ILE A 219 -34.82 31.34 -3.84
CA ILE A 219 -35.26 30.04 -4.39
C ILE A 219 -34.85 28.88 -3.48
N PHE A 220 -33.67 28.94 -2.86
CA PHE A 220 -33.24 27.96 -1.86
C PHE A 220 -34.19 27.93 -0.65
N GLN A 221 -34.63 29.09 -0.16
CA GLN A 221 -35.59 29.19 0.94
C GLN A 221 -36.98 28.63 0.54
N GLU A 222 -37.45 28.91 -0.67
CA GLU A 222 -38.74 28.41 -1.17
C GLU A 222 -38.77 26.88 -1.39
N LEU A 223 -37.63 26.27 -1.75
CA LEU A 223 -37.50 24.82 -1.96
C LEU A 223 -37.42 24.04 -0.63
N VAL A 224 -36.77 24.61 0.38
CA VAL A 224 -36.74 24.06 1.75
C VAL A 224 -38.13 24.14 2.40
N GLU A 225 -38.88 25.22 2.18
CA GLU A 225 -40.26 25.35 2.67
C GLU A 225 -41.25 24.35 2.02
N LYS A 226 -40.93 23.81 0.84
CA LYS A 226 -41.73 22.80 0.13
C LYS A 226 -41.32 21.35 0.45
N GLY A 227 -40.43 21.13 1.42
CA GLY A 227 -40.09 19.80 1.94
C GLY A 227 -39.14 18.99 1.06
N ILE A 228 -38.39 19.64 0.16
CA ILE A 228 -37.35 19.00 -0.64
C ILE A 228 -36.05 18.95 0.18
N VAL A 229 -35.53 17.75 0.42
CA VAL A 229 -34.26 17.54 1.13
C VAL A 229 -33.11 17.81 0.17
N ILE A 230 -32.39 18.90 0.39
CA ILE A 230 -31.16 19.24 -0.32
C ILE A 230 -29.99 18.83 0.57
N ASP A 231 -29.20 17.87 0.12
CA ASP A 231 -28.02 17.41 0.83
C ASP A 231 -26.92 18.47 0.68
N SER A 232 -26.77 19.30 1.73
CA SER A 232 -25.72 20.30 2.01
C SER A 232 -25.15 21.14 0.83
N PRO A 233 -25.23 22.48 0.84
CA PRO A 233 -24.55 23.30 -0.16
C PRO A 233 -23.03 23.21 0.04
N PHE A 234 -22.35 22.47 -0.85
CA PHE A 234 -20.91 22.58 -1.03
C PHE A 234 -20.59 23.93 -1.67
N PHE A 235 -20.12 24.87 -0.84
CA PHE A 235 -19.30 25.98 -1.35
C PHE A 235 -17.86 25.50 -1.42
N SER A 236 -17.49 24.86 -2.53
CA SER A 236 -16.09 24.68 -2.91
C SER A 236 -15.95 24.78 -4.42
N ASN A 237 -15.32 25.87 -4.85
CA ASN A 237 -14.71 25.92 -6.17
C ASN A 237 -13.57 24.89 -6.17
N GLU A 238 -13.78 23.73 -6.78
CA GLU A 238 -12.80 23.01 -7.62
C GLU A 238 -13.20 21.54 -7.82
N VAL A 239 -12.90 21.07 -9.03
CA VAL A 239 -13.38 19.84 -9.67
C VAL A 239 -12.61 18.61 -9.16
N ILE A 240 -13.33 17.55 -8.80
CA ILE A 240 -12.78 16.23 -8.42
C ILE A 240 -12.61 15.37 -9.69
N SER A 241 -11.42 14.81 -9.91
CA SER A 241 -11.17 13.73 -10.89
C SER A 241 -10.72 12.45 -10.20
N PHE A 242 -11.28 11.30 -10.60
CA PHE A 242 -10.92 9.96 -10.12
C PHE A 242 -9.76 9.37 -10.93
N ASP A 243 -8.79 8.73 -10.26
CA ASP A 243 -7.75 7.89 -10.89
C ASP A 243 -8.03 6.40 -10.65
N TYR A 244 -7.90 5.61 -11.73
CA TYR A 244 -8.19 4.18 -11.85
C TYR A 244 -6.88 3.37 -11.83
N TYR A 245 -6.85 2.25 -11.09
CA TYR A 245 -5.70 1.33 -11.02
C TYR A 245 -5.57 0.47 -12.29
N LYS A 246 -4.33 0.22 -12.70
CA LYS A 246 -3.93 -0.56 -13.89
C LYS A 246 -3.48 -1.96 -13.45
N ASP A 247 -4.14 -3.02 -13.94
CA ASP A 247 -3.61 -4.39 -13.96
C ASP A 247 -3.51 -4.84 -15.44
N PRO A 248 -2.38 -5.44 -15.91
CA PRO A 248 -2.08 -5.52 -17.32
C PRO A 248 -2.30 -6.93 -17.89
N PHE A 249 -3.52 -7.45 -17.93
CA PHE A 249 -3.87 -8.57 -18.82
C PHE A 249 -5.36 -8.51 -19.16
N TYR A 250 -5.71 -8.09 -20.37
CA TYR A 250 -6.75 -8.68 -21.24
C TYR A 250 -7.02 -7.73 -22.42
N THR A 251 -6.64 -8.18 -23.62
CA THR A 251 -7.18 -7.67 -24.89
C THR A 251 -8.61 -8.14 -25.02
N GLN A 252 -9.58 -7.22 -25.13
CA GLN A 252 -10.85 -7.54 -25.77
C GLN A 252 -11.33 -6.38 -26.65
N LYS A 253 -11.68 -6.77 -27.87
CA LYS A 253 -12.21 -5.99 -28.97
C LYS A 253 -13.61 -5.50 -28.57
N ILE A 254 -13.83 -4.18 -28.51
CA ILE A 254 -15.17 -3.62 -28.34
C ILE A 254 -15.77 -3.54 -29.74
N ASP A 255 -16.58 -4.53 -30.11
CA ASP A 255 -17.48 -4.44 -31.26
C ASP A 255 -18.81 -3.83 -30.77
N GLN A 256 -19.21 -2.71 -31.40
CA GLN A 256 -20.52 -2.03 -31.34
C GLN A 256 -20.90 -1.28 -30.04
N LEU A 257 -20.96 0.05 -30.16
CA LEU A 257 -21.74 0.95 -29.29
C LEU A 257 -22.87 1.55 -30.15
N ILE A 258 -24.12 1.40 -29.70
CA ILE A 258 -25.29 2.06 -30.27
C ILE A 258 -25.58 3.29 -29.40
N PHE A 259 -25.78 4.45 -30.01
CA PHE A 259 -26.00 5.73 -29.32
C PHE A 259 -27.45 6.20 -29.49
N SER A 260 -28.07 6.70 -28.41
CA SER A 260 -29.28 7.51 -28.46
C SER A 260 -28.94 9.01 -28.40
N GLU A 261 -29.84 9.83 -28.95
CA GLU A 261 -29.70 11.27 -29.17
C GLU A 261 -29.15 12.03 -27.94
N ASN A 262 -28.15 12.87 -28.19
CA ASN A 262 -27.43 13.76 -27.26
C ASN A 262 -26.54 13.07 -26.21
N THR A 263 -25.47 12.41 -26.66
CA THR A 263 -24.38 11.99 -25.77
C THR A 263 -23.10 12.74 -26.09
N ASP A 264 -22.61 13.55 -25.15
CA ASP A 264 -21.31 14.24 -25.21
C ASP A 264 -20.14 13.26 -25.09
N ILE A 265 -19.07 13.50 -25.85
CA ILE A 265 -17.84 12.71 -25.83
C ILE A 265 -16.80 13.40 -24.95
N TYR A 266 -16.32 12.72 -23.91
CA TYR A 266 -15.22 13.20 -23.06
C TYR A 266 -13.88 12.66 -23.54
N VAL A 267 -13.00 13.53 -24.05
CA VAL A 267 -11.59 13.21 -24.32
C VAL A 267 -10.71 14.21 -23.59
N LYS A 268 -9.84 13.72 -22.71
CA LYS A 268 -8.95 14.53 -21.87
C LYS A 268 -7.62 14.77 -22.59
N SER A 269 -7.44 15.91 -23.28
CA SER A 269 -6.11 16.48 -23.62
C SER A 269 -6.19 17.96 -24.07
N SER A 270 -5.06 18.68 -23.94
CA SER A 270 -4.90 20.15 -23.91
C SER A 270 -5.48 20.95 -25.10
N LEU A 271 -6.33 21.94 -24.81
CA LEU A 271 -7.18 22.68 -25.77
C LEU A 271 -6.48 23.66 -26.74
N ASN A 272 -5.38 24.30 -26.37
CA ASN A 272 -4.91 25.47 -27.13
C ASN A 272 -4.27 25.13 -28.49
N ASN A 273 -3.75 23.92 -28.67
CA ASN A 273 -3.10 23.51 -29.93
C ASN A 273 -4.10 22.94 -30.95
N ILE A 274 -5.25 22.45 -30.50
CA ILE A 274 -6.29 21.89 -31.38
C ILE A 274 -7.03 23.03 -32.09
N LYS A 275 -7.37 24.11 -31.37
CA LYS A 275 -8.01 25.30 -31.96
C LYS A 275 -7.23 25.85 -33.17
N GLN A 276 -5.91 26.01 -33.03
CA GLN A 276 -5.05 26.50 -34.11
C GLN A 276 -5.01 25.62 -35.37
N ALA A 277 -5.17 24.30 -35.22
CA ALA A 277 -5.15 23.37 -36.36
C ALA A 277 -6.43 23.43 -37.22
N PHE A 278 -7.54 23.90 -36.63
CA PHE A 278 -8.86 23.87 -37.24
C PHE A 278 -9.43 25.28 -37.53
N ASP A 279 -8.84 26.36 -37.01
CA ASP A 279 -9.23 27.76 -37.31
C ASP A 279 -9.16 28.11 -38.81
N ASN A 280 -8.50 27.29 -39.64
CA ASN A 280 -8.39 27.47 -41.10
C ASN A 280 -9.37 26.60 -41.91
N ASP A 281 -10.24 25.79 -41.28
CA ASP A 281 -11.22 24.93 -41.96
C ASP A 281 -12.64 25.50 -41.87
N PRO A 282 -13.26 25.97 -42.97
CA PRO A 282 -14.56 26.64 -42.94
C PRO A 282 -15.74 25.71 -42.62
N THR A 283 -15.51 24.41 -42.44
CA THR A 283 -16.55 23.42 -42.12
C THR A 283 -16.69 23.13 -40.62
N VAL A 284 -15.75 23.62 -39.79
CA VAL A 284 -15.70 23.41 -38.35
C VAL A 284 -15.73 24.76 -37.63
N ASN A 285 -16.75 24.99 -36.81
CA ASN A 285 -16.88 26.21 -36.00
C ASN A 285 -16.61 25.90 -34.52
N PHE A 286 -15.77 26.72 -33.89
CA PHE A 286 -15.56 26.72 -32.43
C PHE A 286 -16.42 27.80 -31.78
N SER A 287 -17.07 27.51 -30.66
CA SER A 287 -17.73 28.55 -29.85
C SER A 287 -16.67 29.35 -29.07
N GLU A 288 -16.81 30.68 -29.01
CA GLU A 288 -15.78 31.59 -28.48
C GLU A 288 -15.58 31.58 -26.95
N ASP A 289 -16.38 30.85 -26.18
CA ASP A 289 -16.27 30.82 -24.72
C ASP A 289 -15.38 29.66 -24.23
N ILE A 290 -14.11 29.95 -23.92
CA ILE A 290 -13.14 28.94 -23.46
C ILE A 290 -12.67 29.25 -22.04
N TYR A 291 -13.25 28.57 -21.05
CA TYR A 291 -12.70 28.38 -19.70
C TYR A 291 -13.12 27.02 -19.12
N SER A 292 -12.77 25.91 -19.77
CA SER A 292 -12.72 24.55 -19.15
C SER A 292 -12.06 23.52 -20.09
N ASP A 293 -11.46 22.47 -19.52
CA ASP A 293 -10.67 21.42 -20.17
C ASP A 293 -11.46 20.42 -21.08
N SER A 294 -12.43 20.89 -21.86
CA SER A 294 -13.23 20.04 -22.77
C SER A 294 -13.32 20.61 -24.20
N LEU A 295 -13.06 19.77 -25.20
CA LEU A 295 -13.22 20.10 -26.64
C LEU A 295 -14.65 19.77 -27.12
N GLN A 296 -15.36 20.76 -27.66
CA GLN A 296 -16.61 20.55 -28.42
C GLN A 296 -16.35 20.81 -29.90
N VAL A 297 -16.76 19.88 -30.77
CA VAL A 297 -16.65 20.01 -32.24
C VAL A 297 -18.04 19.98 -32.84
N TYR A 298 -18.42 21.06 -33.53
CA TYR A 298 -19.68 21.15 -34.26
C TYR A 298 -19.47 20.80 -35.74
N ILE A 299 -20.20 19.80 -36.24
CA ILE A 299 -20.25 19.46 -37.67
C ILE A 299 -21.45 20.17 -38.29
N ASN A 300 -21.24 20.83 -39.43
CA ASN A 300 -22.27 21.58 -40.13
C ASN A 300 -23.46 20.68 -40.52
N GLU A 301 -24.66 21.11 -40.14
CA GLU A 301 -25.94 20.40 -40.28
C GLU A 301 -26.23 19.95 -41.71
N ASN A 302 -25.68 20.65 -42.70
CA ASN A 302 -25.85 20.33 -44.12
C ASN A 302 -25.12 19.05 -44.58
N LEU A 303 -24.29 18.45 -43.72
CA LEU A 303 -23.58 17.18 -43.98
C LEU A 303 -24.25 15.98 -43.29
N ILE A 304 -25.33 16.20 -42.54
CA ILE A 304 -26.04 15.18 -41.77
C ILE A 304 -27.33 14.83 -42.53
N ASP A 305 -27.42 13.60 -43.05
CA ASP A 305 -28.71 13.09 -43.52
C ASP A 305 -29.56 12.76 -42.28
N SER A 306 -30.57 13.61 -42.02
CA SER A 306 -31.47 13.55 -40.86
C SER A 306 -32.29 12.25 -40.72
N THR A 307 -32.14 11.30 -41.64
CA THR A 307 -32.90 10.04 -41.65
C THR A 307 -32.06 8.79 -41.40
N ALA A 308 -30.74 8.93 -41.19
CA ALA A 308 -29.83 7.80 -40.97
C ALA A 308 -29.20 7.84 -39.57
N GLU A 309 -29.21 6.71 -38.85
CA GLU A 309 -28.45 6.50 -37.60
C GLU A 309 -26.95 6.63 -37.88
N ASN A 310 -26.36 7.80 -37.82
CA ASN A 310 -24.96 8.00 -38.22
C ASN A 310 -23.99 7.19 -37.33
N ILE A 311 -23.28 6.24 -37.92
CA ILE A 311 -22.26 5.43 -37.25
C ILE A 311 -20.91 6.15 -37.35
N PHE A 312 -20.43 6.70 -36.24
CA PHE A 312 -19.11 7.32 -36.14
C PHE A 312 -18.06 6.27 -35.77
N ILE A 313 -17.18 5.91 -36.71
CA ILE A 313 -16.07 4.98 -36.46
C ILE A 313 -14.76 5.74 -36.51
N ILE A 314 -14.08 5.87 -35.36
CA ILE A 314 -12.66 6.26 -35.33
C ILE A 314 -11.84 5.01 -35.65
N SER A 315 -11.53 4.77 -36.92
CA SER A 315 -10.75 3.61 -37.36
C SER A 315 -9.36 4.02 -37.83
N ASP A 316 -8.38 3.97 -36.92
CA ASP A 316 -7.06 3.32 -37.10
C ASP A 316 -6.07 3.87 -36.07
N MET A 317 -5.92 3.15 -34.96
CA MET A 317 -4.76 3.32 -34.07
C MET A 317 -3.61 2.47 -34.60
N ASN A 318 -2.80 3.03 -35.49
CA ASN A 318 -1.54 2.39 -35.84
C ASN A 318 -0.54 2.66 -34.71
N LYS A 319 -0.14 1.60 -34.00
CA LYS A 319 0.66 1.69 -32.76
C LYS A 319 2.08 2.26 -32.92
N ASN A 320 2.48 2.65 -34.13
CA ASN A 320 3.88 2.89 -34.48
C ASN A 320 4.19 4.18 -35.27
N ASP A 321 3.22 5.01 -35.67
CA ASP A 321 3.51 6.28 -36.37
C ASP A 321 2.84 7.47 -35.66
N GLU A 322 3.59 8.57 -35.51
CA GLU A 322 3.25 9.79 -34.73
C GLU A 322 2.23 10.73 -35.41
N ASP A 323 1.52 10.27 -36.45
CA ASP A 323 0.47 11.00 -37.15
C ASP A 323 -0.86 10.26 -37.03
N PHE A 324 -1.90 10.95 -36.56
CA PHE A 324 -3.25 10.41 -36.42
C PHE A 324 -4.03 10.65 -37.70
N LYS A 325 -4.87 9.69 -38.07
CA LYS A 325 -5.77 9.86 -39.21
C LYS A 325 -7.22 9.83 -38.73
N LEU A 326 -7.87 10.97 -38.72
CA LEU A 326 -9.31 11.06 -38.46
C LEU A 326 -10.05 10.73 -39.76
N VAL A 327 -10.80 9.63 -39.74
CA VAL A 327 -11.64 9.20 -40.86
C VAL A 327 -13.08 9.11 -40.37
N ILE A 328 -13.96 9.96 -40.90
CA ILE A 328 -15.41 9.93 -40.65
C ILE A 328 -16.06 9.24 -41.83
N LYS A 329 -16.90 8.23 -41.57
CA LYS A 329 -17.63 7.49 -42.60
C LYS A 329 -19.14 7.60 -42.39
N ASN A 330 -19.91 7.46 -43.46
CA ASN A 330 -21.36 7.30 -43.41
C ASN A 330 -21.73 5.83 -43.12
N ASN A 331 -23.02 5.56 -42.96
CA ASN A 331 -23.55 4.21 -42.68
C ASN A 331 -23.30 3.18 -43.79
N ASN A 332 -22.99 3.62 -45.00
CA ASN A 332 -22.63 2.73 -46.12
C ASN A 332 -21.12 2.41 -46.13
N GLY A 333 -20.35 3.01 -45.21
CA GLY A 333 -18.90 2.86 -45.12
C GLY A 333 -18.10 3.85 -45.99
N ASP A 334 -18.77 4.79 -46.67
CA ASP A 334 -18.11 5.80 -47.49
C ASP A 334 -17.46 6.87 -46.60
N VAL A 335 -16.22 7.26 -46.90
CA VAL A 335 -15.48 8.29 -46.16
C VAL A 335 -16.03 9.68 -46.49
N ILE A 336 -16.57 10.36 -45.48
CA ILE A 336 -17.11 11.72 -45.55
C ILE A 336 -16.02 12.75 -45.24
N LEU A 337 -15.15 12.47 -44.27
CA LEU A 337 -14.05 13.35 -43.87
C LEU A 337 -12.80 12.52 -43.62
N GLU A 338 -11.67 12.93 -44.17
CA GLU A 338 -10.37 12.30 -43.92
C GLU A 338 -9.34 13.40 -43.68
N LYS A 339 -8.73 13.42 -42.48
CA LYS A 339 -7.74 14.43 -42.12
C LYS A 339 -6.63 13.85 -41.26
N GLU A 340 -5.40 14.18 -41.61
CA GLU A 340 -4.23 13.90 -40.79
C GLU A 340 -4.14 14.93 -39.66
N ILE A 341 -3.98 14.45 -38.43
CA ILE A 341 -3.84 15.24 -37.22
C ILE A 341 -2.49 14.86 -36.61
N SER A 342 -1.55 15.80 -36.61
CA SER A 342 -0.28 15.64 -35.88
C SER A 342 -0.44 16.25 -34.48
N ILE A 343 -0.15 15.48 -33.43
CA ILE A 343 -0.16 16.01 -32.05
C ILE A 343 1.14 16.79 -31.82
N TRP A 344 1.04 18.10 -31.68
CA TRP A 344 2.17 18.94 -31.27
C TRP A 344 2.49 18.74 -29.78
N LYS A 345 3.72 18.34 -29.50
CA LYS A 345 4.26 17.96 -28.18
C LYS A 345 4.51 19.20 -27.30
N GLN A 346 4.14 19.13 -26.02
CA GLN A 346 4.20 20.28 -25.09
C GLN A 346 5.63 20.50 -24.56
N PRO A 347 6.20 21.71 -24.72
CA PRO A 347 7.49 22.04 -24.14
C PRO A 347 7.40 22.13 -22.60
N SER A 348 8.46 21.73 -21.89
CA SER A 348 8.52 21.76 -20.42
C SER A 348 9.10 23.09 -19.93
N LEU A 349 8.27 23.92 -19.30
CA LEU A 349 8.67 25.21 -18.74
C LEU A 349 9.25 25.01 -17.34
N VAL A 350 10.43 25.57 -17.09
CA VAL A 350 11.11 25.63 -15.80
C VAL A 350 11.30 27.09 -15.43
N THR A 351 10.71 27.46 -14.29
CA THR A 351 10.80 28.79 -13.70
C THR A 351 11.56 28.70 -12.37
N PHE A 352 11.90 29.84 -11.75
CA PHE A 352 12.83 29.89 -10.60
C PHE A 352 12.18 30.40 -9.31
N GLU A 353 10.94 30.00 -9.04
CA GLU A 353 10.15 30.46 -7.90
C GLU A 353 10.40 29.67 -6.61
N GLU A 354 10.20 30.34 -5.47
CA GLU A 354 10.28 29.72 -4.13
C GLU A 354 9.35 28.50 -3.98
N LYS A 355 8.15 28.57 -4.57
CA LYS A 355 7.16 27.48 -4.53
C LYS A 355 7.64 26.22 -5.28
N GLU A 356 8.59 26.37 -6.21
CA GLU A 356 9.16 25.31 -7.04
C GLU A 356 10.53 24.84 -6.49
N GLY A 357 10.78 25.09 -5.20
CA GLY A 357 11.99 24.66 -4.50
C GLY A 357 13.22 25.51 -4.78
N PHE A 358 13.08 26.64 -5.49
CA PHE A 358 14.17 27.57 -5.78
C PHE A 358 14.30 28.63 -4.69
N ILE A 359 15.16 28.39 -3.69
CA ILE A 359 15.27 29.26 -2.51
C ILE A 359 16.23 30.44 -2.77
N PRO A 360 15.76 31.70 -2.77
CA PRO A 360 16.61 32.85 -2.99
C PRO A 360 17.71 32.98 -1.94
N SER A 361 18.82 33.59 -2.33
CA SER A 361 19.90 33.93 -1.40
C SER A 361 20.51 35.27 -1.77
N SER A 362 21.17 35.88 -0.79
CA SER A 362 21.99 37.08 -0.98
C SER A 362 23.47 36.75 -1.19
N THR A 363 23.85 35.47 -1.12
CA THR A 363 25.23 34.99 -1.35
C THR A 363 25.39 34.56 -2.80
N TYR A 364 26.09 35.38 -3.59
CA TYR A 364 26.32 35.15 -5.02
C TYR A 364 27.76 34.75 -5.36
N ASN A 365 28.66 34.70 -4.38
CA ASN A 365 30.08 34.39 -4.56
C ASN A 365 30.40 32.97 -4.07
N ASN A 366 29.48 32.04 -4.23
CA ASN A 366 29.66 30.66 -3.84
C ASN A 366 30.65 29.96 -4.79
N GLU A 367 31.85 29.68 -4.29
CA GLU A 367 32.87 28.89 -5.00
C GLU A 367 32.53 27.40 -5.03
N LYS A 368 31.73 26.93 -4.07
CA LYS A 368 31.16 25.59 -4.07
C LYS A 368 29.80 25.61 -4.78
N PRO A 369 29.50 24.62 -5.63
CA PRO A 369 28.23 24.56 -6.30
C PRO A 369 27.06 24.49 -5.30
N ARG A 370 26.02 25.26 -5.56
CA ARG A 370 24.77 25.24 -4.81
C ARG A 370 23.72 24.50 -5.62
N ILE A 371 23.11 23.49 -5.02
CA ILE A 371 21.98 22.76 -5.60
C ILE A 371 20.68 23.38 -5.08
N THR A 372 19.72 23.64 -5.97
CA THR A 372 18.41 24.23 -5.65
C THR A 372 17.37 23.86 -6.71
N GLY A 373 16.09 23.99 -6.37
CA GLY A 373 14.96 23.58 -7.21
C GLY A 373 14.30 22.33 -6.65
N GLU A 374 13.08 22.04 -7.10
CA GLU A 374 12.38 20.79 -6.83
C GLU A 374 13.20 19.58 -7.30
N GLU A 375 13.00 18.42 -6.64
CA GLU A 375 13.75 17.18 -6.93
C GLU A 375 13.75 16.82 -8.42
N THR A 376 12.65 17.14 -9.12
CA THR A 376 12.46 16.92 -10.55
C THR A 376 13.27 17.90 -11.43
N TYR A 377 13.53 19.12 -10.97
CA TYR A 377 14.15 20.18 -11.77
C TYR A 377 15.30 20.86 -11.04
N GLN A 378 16.20 20.07 -10.43
CA GLN A 378 17.33 20.62 -9.69
C GLN A 378 18.37 21.28 -10.60
N TRP A 379 18.98 22.35 -10.11
CA TRP A 379 20.08 23.07 -10.76
C TRP A 379 21.27 23.21 -9.84
N GLU A 380 22.45 23.02 -10.41
CA GLU A 380 23.73 23.32 -9.80
C GLU A 380 24.22 24.71 -10.24
N ILE A 381 24.50 25.59 -9.29
CA ILE A 381 24.84 26.99 -9.55
C ILE A 381 26.17 27.35 -8.88
N VAL A 382 27.07 27.98 -9.62
CA VAL A 382 28.37 28.48 -9.14
C VAL A 382 28.47 29.98 -9.39
N TYR A 383 28.96 30.72 -8.40
CA TYR A 383 28.99 32.19 -8.42
C TYR A 383 27.61 32.80 -8.76
N GLY A 384 26.56 32.27 -8.15
CA GLY A 384 25.19 32.67 -8.43
C GLY A 384 24.17 32.09 -7.45
N THR A 385 22.96 32.62 -7.52
CA THR A 385 21.80 32.15 -6.78
C THR A 385 20.52 32.65 -7.43
N VAL A 386 19.42 31.98 -7.13
CA VAL A 386 18.07 32.51 -7.33
C VAL A 386 17.94 33.81 -6.52
N THR A 387 17.30 34.82 -7.11
CA THR A 387 17.10 36.15 -6.52
C THR A 387 15.64 36.57 -6.65
N SER A 388 15.07 37.08 -5.55
CA SER A 388 13.75 37.74 -5.52
C SER A 388 13.85 39.27 -5.55
N THR A 389 15.05 39.82 -5.77
CA THR A 389 15.27 41.27 -5.84
C THR A 389 14.59 41.85 -7.09
N LYS A 390 13.55 42.67 -6.92
CA LYS A 390 12.71 43.24 -8.00
C LYS A 390 13.46 43.78 -9.22
N THR A 391 14.63 44.38 -9.06
CA THR A 391 15.41 44.92 -10.20
C THR A 391 16.14 43.84 -11.01
N GLN A 392 16.39 42.70 -10.37
CA GLN A 392 17.11 41.58 -10.94
C GLN A 392 16.17 40.56 -11.56
N VAL A 393 14.97 40.38 -11.00
CA VAL A 393 13.93 39.52 -11.57
C VAL A 393 13.61 39.93 -13.00
N ILE A 394 13.48 38.95 -13.90
CA ILE A 394 13.09 39.13 -15.29
C ILE A 394 11.56 39.06 -15.39
N ASN A 395 10.97 37.94 -14.96
CA ASN A 395 9.53 37.72 -14.91
C ASN A 395 9.14 37.17 -13.52
N ASP A 396 7.88 37.35 -13.13
CA ASP A 396 7.31 36.73 -11.93
C ASP A 396 7.98 37.13 -10.61
N ILE A 397 8.22 36.17 -9.71
CA ILE A 397 8.64 36.40 -8.31
C ILE A 397 10.15 36.24 -8.08
N ALA A 398 10.84 35.47 -8.92
CA ALA A 398 12.27 35.20 -8.76
C ALA A 398 12.93 34.77 -10.09
N SER A 399 14.23 35.02 -10.23
CA SER A 399 15.03 34.60 -11.39
C SER A 399 16.40 34.10 -10.96
N LEU A 400 17.08 33.33 -11.80
CA LEU A 400 18.43 32.86 -11.53
C LEU A 400 19.47 33.91 -11.91
N GLN A 401 20.31 34.32 -10.96
CA GLN A 401 21.36 35.32 -11.17
C GLN A 401 22.76 34.77 -10.89
N MET A 402 23.65 34.92 -11.87
CA MET A 402 25.09 34.66 -11.77
C MET A 402 25.88 35.98 -11.75
N ARG A 403 26.99 36.04 -11.02
CA ARG A 403 27.79 37.27 -10.83
C ARG A 403 29.27 37.07 -11.11
N THR A 404 29.88 38.09 -11.71
CA THR A 404 31.32 38.23 -11.86
C THR A 404 31.84 39.39 -11.00
N TYR A 405 32.98 39.15 -10.36
CA TYR A 405 33.80 40.06 -9.57
C TYR A 405 35.23 40.17 -10.15
N ASP A 406 36.00 41.16 -9.72
CA ASP A 406 37.40 41.33 -10.12
C ASP A 406 38.22 40.05 -9.87
N ARG A 407 38.05 39.45 -8.68
CA ARG A 407 38.76 38.23 -8.23
C ARG A 407 38.03 36.91 -8.54
N THR A 408 37.15 36.88 -9.53
CA THR A 408 36.46 35.63 -9.91
C THR A 408 37.48 34.67 -10.51
N HIS A 409 37.78 33.59 -9.81
CA HIS A 409 38.77 32.56 -10.21
C HIS A 409 38.12 31.34 -10.87
N VAL A 410 36.80 31.18 -10.76
CA VAL A 410 35.99 30.11 -11.36
C VAL A 410 34.92 30.74 -12.24
N THR A 411 34.73 30.25 -13.45
CA THR A 411 33.67 30.73 -14.36
C THR A 411 32.29 30.54 -13.73
N PRO A 412 31.47 31.59 -13.55
CA PRO A 412 30.10 31.43 -13.05
C PRO A 412 29.26 30.62 -14.03
N TYR A 413 28.46 29.69 -13.51
CA TYR A 413 27.57 28.87 -14.33
C TYR A 413 26.32 28.39 -13.59
N ALA A 414 25.34 27.96 -14.37
CA ALA A 414 24.17 27.20 -13.96
C ALA A 414 24.04 25.95 -14.82
N LEU A 415 23.88 24.79 -14.20
CA LEU A 415 23.84 23.48 -14.84
C LEU A 415 22.59 22.71 -14.39
N THR A 416 21.83 22.15 -15.33
CA THR A 416 20.75 21.21 -15.00
C THR A 416 21.31 19.94 -14.34
N LYS A 417 20.71 19.51 -13.22
CA LYS A 417 20.99 18.21 -12.59
C LYS A 417 20.01 17.12 -13.04
N PHE A 418 19.27 17.41 -14.09
CA PHE A 418 18.40 16.51 -14.83
C PHE A 418 18.79 16.55 -16.31
N SER A 419 18.51 15.46 -17.01
CA SER A 419 18.74 15.35 -18.45
C SER A 419 17.43 15.23 -19.22
N ILE A 420 17.43 15.72 -20.45
CA ILE A 420 16.26 15.77 -21.31
C ILE A 420 16.60 15.01 -22.59
N ALA A 421 15.87 13.93 -22.87
CA ALA A 421 16.00 13.17 -24.10
C ALA A 421 15.25 13.85 -25.24
N GLU A 422 15.72 13.64 -26.47
CA GLU A 422 15.04 14.14 -27.68
C GLU A 422 14.79 15.66 -27.63
N LEU A 423 15.76 16.42 -27.09
CA LEU A 423 15.72 17.87 -26.94
C LEU A 423 16.06 18.55 -28.29
N ASN A 424 15.13 19.40 -28.75
CA ASN A 424 15.23 20.15 -30.01
C ASN A 424 15.67 21.60 -29.77
N LYS A 425 15.14 22.25 -28.74
CA LYS A 425 15.58 23.61 -28.40
C LYS A 425 15.39 23.94 -26.94
N VAL A 426 16.17 24.91 -26.48
CA VAL A 426 16.01 25.56 -25.19
C VAL A 426 15.71 27.03 -25.44
N GLU A 427 14.53 27.49 -25.05
CA GLU A 427 14.19 28.91 -25.06
C GLU A 427 14.35 29.47 -23.66
N PHE A 428 14.89 30.67 -23.50
CA PHE A 428 15.06 31.28 -22.18
C PHE A 428 15.10 32.79 -22.28
N TYR A 429 14.72 33.49 -21.22
CA TYR A 429 14.94 34.93 -21.10
C TYR A 429 16.24 35.20 -20.38
N ALA A 430 17.01 36.19 -20.84
CA ALA A 430 18.23 36.63 -20.16
C ALA A 430 18.45 38.14 -20.25
N LYS A 431 19.18 38.67 -19.26
CA LYS A 431 19.72 40.05 -19.26
C LYS A 431 21.06 40.11 -18.55
N THR A 432 21.82 41.17 -18.79
CA THR A 432 23.10 41.46 -18.13
C THR A 432 23.12 42.87 -17.54
N SER A 433 23.72 43.05 -16.37
CA SER A 433 23.96 44.40 -15.81
C SER A 433 25.24 45.05 -16.34
N ALA A 434 26.09 44.30 -17.02
CA ALA A 434 27.40 44.72 -17.50
C ALA A 434 27.62 44.25 -18.96
N LYS A 435 28.87 44.11 -19.41
CA LYS A 435 29.18 43.57 -20.75
C LYS A 435 29.26 42.04 -20.78
N ASN A 436 28.99 41.38 -19.66
CA ASN A 436 29.00 39.92 -19.59
C ASN A 436 27.96 39.33 -20.53
N ASN A 437 28.36 38.27 -21.23
CA ASN A 437 27.54 37.50 -22.14
C ASN A 437 27.30 36.10 -21.59
N LEU A 438 26.53 35.28 -22.30
CA LEU A 438 26.18 33.93 -21.86
C LEU A 438 26.54 32.91 -22.92
N LYS A 439 27.17 31.82 -22.51
CA LYS A 439 27.43 30.65 -23.34
C LYS A 439 26.45 29.56 -22.93
N VAL A 440 25.82 28.90 -23.89
CA VAL A 440 24.99 27.73 -23.64
C VAL A 440 25.60 26.52 -24.33
N SER A 441 25.64 25.39 -23.63
CA SER A 441 26.21 24.14 -24.13
C SER A 441 25.44 22.96 -23.57
N TYR A 442 25.58 21.79 -24.20
CA TYR A 442 24.99 20.56 -23.70
C TYR A 442 26.03 19.46 -23.47
N SER A 443 25.69 18.51 -22.61
CA SER A 443 26.50 17.33 -22.31
C SER A 443 25.64 16.08 -22.28
N LYS A 444 26.17 14.94 -22.73
CA LYS A 444 25.51 13.63 -22.60
C LYS A 444 25.77 12.96 -21.25
N ASP A 445 26.87 13.31 -20.59
CA ASP A 445 27.36 12.69 -19.35
C ASP A 445 27.36 13.65 -18.15
N GLY A 446 26.88 14.89 -18.36
CA GLY A 446 26.84 15.94 -17.34
C GLY A 446 28.21 16.53 -16.97
N LYS A 447 29.28 16.11 -17.66
CA LYS A 447 30.67 16.50 -17.35
C LYS A 447 31.35 17.16 -18.55
N ASN A 448 31.23 16.57 -19.72
CA ASN A 448 31.86 17.02 -20.96
C ASN A 448 30.84 17.80 -21.80
N PHE A 449 30.93 19.13 -21.77
CA PHE A 449 30.03 20.02 -22.50
C PHE A 449 30.59 20.34 -23.89
N THR A 450 29.71 20.30 -24.88
CA THR A 450 30.00 20.51 -26.30
C THR A 450 28.91 21.37 -26.95
N ASN A 451 29.06 21.68 -28.25
CA ASN A 451 28.14 22.52 -29.01
C ASN A 451 27.90 23.90 -28.36
N GLU A 452 29.00 24.54 -27.95
CA GLU A 452 28.96 25.84 -27.28
C GLU A 452 28.46 26.94 -28.22
N VAL A 453 27.44 27.67 -27.79
CA VAL A 453 26.90 28.83 -28.50
C VAL A 453 26.92 30.05 -27.58
N ASP A 454 27.55 31.13 -28.06
CA ASP A 454 27.68 32.39 -27.33
C ASP A 454 26.54 33.35 -27.68
N TYR A 455 25.88 33.88 -26.65
CA TYR A 455 24.79 34.84 -26.73
C TYR A 455 25.22 36.20 -26.19
N THR A 456 25.15 37.22 -27.05
CA THR A 456 25.35 38.61 -26.62
C THR A 456 24.12 39.10 -25.86
N LEU A 457 24.31 39.45 -24.60
CA LEU A 457 23.22 39.83 -23.72
C LEU A 457 22.93 41.33 -23.76
N SER A 458 21.65 41.67 -23.62
CA SER A 458 21.19 43.06 -23.49
C SER A 458 20.93 43.42 -22.01
N LYS A 459 20.83 44.72 -21.71
CA LYS A 459 20.43 45.20 -20.37
C LYS A 459 18.95 44.94 -20.06
N ASN A 460 18.12 44.85 -21.10
CA ASN A 460 16.71 44.52 -20.98
C ASN A 460 16.52 43.00 -21.12
N PRO A 461 15.57 42.39 -20.40
CA PRO A 461 15.21 41.00 -20.63
C PRO A 461 14.90 40.74 -22.10
N THR A 462 15.60 39.77 -22.68
CA THR A 462 15.46 39.37 -24.08
C THR A 462 15.31 37.86 -24.15
N LYS A 463 14.45 37.35 -25.03
CA LYS A 463 14.31 35.91 -25.28
C LYS A 463 15.43 35.43 -26.20
N TYR A 464 16.03 34.31 -25.86
CA TYR A 464 17.07 33.63 -26.62
C TYR A 464 16.66 32.18 -26.88
N ILE A 465 17.21 31.60 -27.94
CA ILE A 465 16.94 30.22 -28.35
C ILE A 465 18.28 29.52 -28.59
N TYR A 466 18.46 28.38 -27.92
CA TYR A 466 19.53 27.44 -28.15
C TYR A 466 18.99 26.25 -28.91
N GLU A 467 19.34 26.18 -30.19
CA GLU A 467 18.94 25.12 -31.10
C GLU A 467 19.89 23.93 -30.96
N LEU A 468 19.32 22.73 -30.86
CA LEU A 468 20.04 21.46 -30.83
C LEU A 468 19.18 20.37 -31.49
N ASP A 469 19.75 19.20 -31.72
CA ASP A 469 18.97 18.05 -32.21
C ASP A 469 19.61 16.80 -31.61
N THR A 470 19.21 16.50 -30.38
CA THR A 470 19.82 15.42 -29.62
C THR A 470 18.82 14.31 -29.44
N LYS A 471 19.08 13.12 -30.02
CA LYS A 471 18.26 11.93 -29.81
C LYS A 471 18.42 11.29 -28.43
N GLU A 472 19.51 11.60 -27.74
CA GLU A 472 19.87 11.06 -26.42
C GLU A 472 19.58 12.08 -25.34
N ALA A 473 19.50 11.64 -24.08
CA ALA A 473 19.33 12.53 -22.93
C ALA A 473 20.55 13.43 -22.73
N VAL A 474 20.31 14.74 -22.61
CA VAL A 474 21.37 15.74 -22.46
C VAL A 474 21.11 16.70 -21.30
N TYR A 475 22.18 17.16 -20.68
CA TYR A 475 22.23 18.20 -19.66
C TYR A 475 22.54 19.54 -20.31
N ILE A 476 21.98 20.62 -19.79
CA ILE A 476 22.18 21.97 -20.32
C ILE A 476 22.94 22.83 -19.31
N LYS A 477 23.95 23.55 -19.80
CA LYS A 477 24.76 24.47 -19.00
C LYS A 477 24.72 25.86 -19.58
N PHE A 478 24.55 26.84 -18.69
CA PHE A 478 24.62 28.27 -18.96
C PHE A 478 25.87 28.81 -18.26
N GLU A 479 26.85 29.30 -19.01
CA GLU A 479 28.12 29.81 -18.49
C GLU A 479 28.28 31.29 -18.77
N VAL A 480 28.74 32.06 -17.80
CA VAL A 480 28.97 33.50 -17.98
C VAL A 480 30.29 33.74 -18.70
N ILE A 481 30.22 34.39 -19.86
CA ILE A 481 31.38 34.92 -20.57
C ILE A 481 31.72 36.27 -19.93
N LYS A 482 32.77 36.28 -19.11
CA LYS A 482 33.20 37.47 -18.34
C LYS A 482 33.83 38.53 -19.23
N ASP A 483 33.18 39.70 -19.31
CA ASP A 483 33.70 40.94 -19.91
C ASP A 483 33.54 42.14 -18.95
N GLY A 484 33.66 41.88 -17.65
CA GLY A 484 33.60 42.90 -16.61
C GLY A 484 33.08 42.37 -15.27
N VAL A 485 32.86 43.30 -14.34
CA VAL A 485 32.17 43.05 -13.07
C VAL A 485 30.69 43.35 -13.26
N GLY A 486 29.83 42.37 -12.97
CA GLY A 486 28.40 42.51 -13.16
C GLY A 486 27.65 41.21 -13.01
N ASN A 487 26.36 41.23 -13.31
CA ASN A 487 25.50 40.06 -13.20
C ASN A 487 24.91 39.67 -14.55
N VAL A 488 24.60 38.38 -14.67
CA VAL A 488 23.78 37.80 -15.73
C VAL A 488 22.60 37.14 -15.06
N THR A 489 21.40 37.42 -15.54
CA THR A 489 20.17 36.82 -15.02
C THR A 489 19.50 36.03 -16.12
N ILE A 490 19.00 34.84 -15.80
CA ILE A 490 18.20 33.99 -16.69
C ILE A 490 16.88 33.63 -16.02
N ASP A 491 15.85 33.40 -16.82
CA ASP A 491 14.49 33.07 -16.36
C ASP A 491 13.64 32.39 -17.45
N ASN A 492 12.52 31.78 -17.07
CA ASN A 492 11.56 31.10 -17.95
C ASN A 492 12.23 30.18 -18.97
N VAL A 493 12.98 29.19 -18.48
CA VAL A 493 13.71 28.24 -19.32
C VAL A 493 12.74 27.18 -19.82
N LEU A 494 12.51 27.14 -21.12
CA LEU A 494 11.60 26.23 -21.80
C LEU A 494 12.38 25.19 -22.60
N PHE A 495 12.16 23.91 -22.29
CA PHE A 495 12.77 22.79 -22.98
C PHE A 495 11.78 22.15 -23.95
N ASP A 496 12.07 22.19 -25.24
CA ASP A 496 11.24 21.61 -26.30
C ASP A 496 11.73 20.20 -26.65
N HIS A 497 10.99 19.16 -26.25
CA HIS A 497 11.39 17.75 -26.36
C HIS A 497 10.23 16.78 -26.63
N ASN A 498 10.55 15.59 -27.13
CA ASN A 498 9.57 14.51 -27.38
C ASN A 498 9.21 13.73 -26.11
N ARG A 499 7.97 13.88 -25.62
CA ARG A 499 7.51 13.28 -24.35
C ARG A 499 7.41 11.74 -24.28
N ASP A 500 7.56 10.99 -25.37
CA ASP A 500 7.41 9.52 -25.33
C ASP A 500 8.60 8.77 -24.73
N LYS A 501 9.72 9.46 -24.41
CA LYS A 501 10.86 8.85 -23.69
C LYS A 501 11.43 9.79 -22.62
N ARG A 502 10.93 9.58 -21.39
CA ARG A 502 11.52 9.88 -20.06
C ARG A 502 12.45 11.10 -19.96
N ILE A 503 12.03 12.10 -19.17
CA ILE A 503 12.97 12.97 -18.44
C ILE A 503 13.76 12.05 -17.51
N VAL A 504 15.07 11.92 -17.74
CA VAL A 504 15.94 11.07 -16.92
C VAL A 504 16.59 11.99 -15.89
N PHE A 505 16.10 11.89 -14.66
CA PHE A 505 16.77 12.49 -13.51
C PHE A 505 18.13 11.81 -13.38
N MET A 506 19.17 12.59 -13.07
CA MET A 506 20.15 12.03 -12.17
C MET A 506 19.40 11.82 -10.86
N SER A 507 18.86 10.61 -10.67
CA SER A 507 19.19 10.03 -9.39
C SER A 507 20.71 10.11 -9.34
N ASP A 508 21.27 10.53 -8.22
CA ASP A 508 22.52 9.95 -7.79
C ASP A 508 22.25 8.43 -7.64
N GLU A 509 21.96 7.72 -8.74
CA GLU A 509 22.46 6.39 -8.94
C GLU A 509 23.93 6.70 -9.09
N PRO A 510 24.75 6.39 -8.09
CA PRO A 510 26.14 6.29 -8.38
C PRO A 510 26.19 5.27 -9.52
N GLU A 511 26.70 5.68 -10.68
CA GLU A 511 27.21 4.73 -11.67
C GLU A 511 27.81 3.57 -10.88
N LYS A 512 27.56 2.31 -11.22
CA LYS A 512 27.99 1.15 -10.38
C LYS A 512 29.41 1.26 -9.78
N GLY A 513 30.32 2.06 -10.36
CA GLY A 513 31.57 2.51 -9.73
C GLY A 513 31.44 3.34 -8.44
N GLY A 514 30.57 4.35 -8.35
CA GLY A 514 30.39 5.18 -7.16
C GLY A 514 29.72 4.46 -5.98
N LEU A 515 28.82 3.50 -6.21
CA LEU A 515 28.20 2.73 -5.11
C LEU A 515 29.25 1.80 -4.50
N GLU A 516 30.09 1.20 -5.35
CA GLU A 516 31.17 0.34 -4.87
C GLU A 516 32.22 1.18 -4.13
N GLU A 517 32.57 2.38 -4.59
CA GLU A 517 33.46 3.30 -3.84
C GLU A 517 32.87 3.72 -2.47
N ILE A 518 31.57 4.03 -2.41
CA ILE A 518 30.88 4.37 -1.14
C ILE A 518 30.86 3.15 -0.21
N LYS A 519 30.56 1.97 -0.76
CA LYS A 519 30.57 0.72 -0.02
C LYS A 519 31.96 0.43 0.53
N GLU A 520 33.00 0.49 -0.30
CA GLU A 520 34.40 0.26 0.06
C GLU A 520 34.87 1.22 1.16
N ARG A 521 34.45 2.49 1.12
CA ARG A 521 34.82 3.52 2.12
C ARG A 521 34.53 3.10 3.56
N PHE A 522 33.43 2.39 3.79
CA PHE A 522 33.00 1.96 5.13
C PHE A 522 33.00 0.44 5.32
N GLU A 523 33.64 -0.30 4.40
CA GLU A 523 33.55 -1.76 4.35
C GLU A 523 34.14 -2.42 5.60
N ASP A 524 35.23 -1.89 6.16
CA ASP A 524 35.83 -2.42 7.38
C ASP A 524 34.93 -2.23 8.61
N GLU A 525 34.20 -1.11 8.68
CA GLU A 525 33.19 -0.87 9.72
C GLU A 525 31.92 -1.72 9.50
N ARG A 526 31.55 -1.99 8.25
CA ARG A 526 30.44 -2.87 7.89
C ARG A 526 30.72 -4.32 8.27
N LYS A 527 31.91 -4.83 7.98
CA LYS A 527 32.32 -6.23 8.27
C LYS A 527 32.29 -6.60 9.74
N VAL A 528 32.46 -5.64 10.64
CA VAL A 528 32.38 -5.90 12.09
C VAL A 528 30.93 -5.86 12.62
N THR A 529 29.98 -5.42 11.81
CA THR A 529 28.54 -5.38 12.15
C THR A 529 27.90 -6.73 11.85
N ASN A 530 27.84 -7.59 12.86
CA ASN A 530 27.38 -8.98 12.69
C ASN A 530 25.98 -9.21 13.26
N LYS A 531 25.19 -10.02 12.54
CA LYS A 531 23.99 -10.68 13.07
C LYS A 531 24.38 -11.51 14.30
N LEU A 532 23.45 -11.69 15.22
CA LEU A 532 23.64 -12.51 16.40
C LEU A 532 23.66 -14.00 15.99
N SER A 533 24.62 -14.77 16.48
CA SER A 533 24.86 -16.15 16.04
C SER A 533 23.90 -17.18 16.64
N ASP A 534 23.35 -16.90 17.82
CA ASP A 534 22.68 -17.90 18.66
C ASP A 534 21.15 -17.64 18.76
N LEU A 535 20.58 -16.96 17.77
CA LEU A 535 19.16 -16.67 17.75
C LEU A 535 18.35 -17.86 17.23
N ALA A 536 17.38 -18.29 18.04
CA ALA A 536 16.39 -19.26 17.60
C ALA A 536 15.57 -18.67 16.43
N PRO A 537 15.16 -19.51 15.45
CA PRO A 537 14.21 -19.09 14.44
C PRO A 537 13.00 -18.44 15.10
N TYR A 538 12.61 -17.27 14.61
CA TYR A 538 11.45 -16.57 15.13
C TYR A 538 10.18 -17.40 14.87
N ASP A 539 9.45 -17.67 15.94
CA ASP A 539 8.11 -18.26 15.91
C ASP A 539 7.22 -17.45 16.85
N ASN A 540 6.17 -16.84 16.31
CA ASN A 540 5.30 -15.92 17.05
C ASN A 540 4.67 -16.59 18.28
N LEU A 541 4.22 -17.84 18.13
CA LEU A 541 3.55 -18.61 19.19
C LEU A 541 4.47 -18.87 20.38
N THR A 542 5.71 -19.27 20.09
CA THR A 542 6.71 -19.56 21.13
C THR A 542 7.28 -18.28 21.74
N TYR A 543 7.58 -17.28 20.91
CA TYR A 543 8.25 -16.04 21.35
C TYR A 543 7.40 -15.25 22.35
N TYR A 544 6.08 -15.17 22.14
CA TYR A 544 5.15 -14.47 23.03
C TYR A 544 4.35 -15.39 23.97
N ALA A 545 4.74 -16.67 24.09
CA ALA A 545 3.98 -17.67 24.85
C ALA A 545 3.70 -17.28 26.31
N SER A 546 4.61 -16.54 26.97
CA SER A 546 4.42 -16.11 28.36
C SER A 546 3.34 -15.05 28.55
N LEU A 547 2.85 -14.42 27.46
CA LEU A 547 1.72 -13.50 27.50
C LEU A 547 0.36 -14.21 27.58
N ASN A 548 0.31 -15.51 27.32
CA ASN A 548 -0.94 -16.26 27.28
C ASN A 548 -1.70 -16.20 28.61
N GLY A 549 -2.94 -15.70 28.55
CA GLY A 549 -3.81 -15.55 29.72
C GLY A 549 -3.49 -14.37 30.64
N LEU A 550 -2.47 -13.57 30.30
CA LEU A 550 -2.18 -12.33 31.02
C LEU A 550 -3.07 -11.18 30.52
N SER A 551 -3.38 -10.25 31.41
CA SER A 551 -4.09 -9.02 31.07
C SER A 551 -3.58 -7.86 31.93
N LYS A 552 -3.90 -6.62 31.53
CA LYS A 552 -3.62 -5.39 32.27
C LYS A 552 -2.15 -5.28 32.70
N GLU A 553 -1.87 -4.95 33.96
CA GLU A 553 -0.52 -4.74 34.49
C GLU A 553 0.38 -5.97 34.34
N ALA A 554 -0.18 -7.18 34.46
CA ALA A 554 0.58 -8.42 34.26
C ALA A 554 1.03 -8.58 32.81
N PHE A 555 0.14 -8.29 31.84
CA PHE A 555 0.48 -8.28 30.42
C PHE A 555 1.56 -7.22 30.12
N LYS A 556 1.38 -5.99 30.64
CA LYS A 556 2.35 -4.90 30.42
C LYS A 556 3.73 -5.23 30.98
N ALA A 557 3.79 -5.79 32.18
CA ALA A 557 5.03 -6.17 32.83
C ALA A 557 5.75 -7.29 32.08
N GLU A 558 5.03 -8.35 31.70
CA GLU A 558 5.64 -9.47 30.99
C GLU A 558 6.06 -9.09 29.56
N LEU A 559 5.26 -8.31 28.83
CA LEU A 559 5.65 -7.81 27.51
C LEU A 559 6.92 -6.96 27.59
N SER A 560 6.98 -6.01 28.53
CA SER A 560 8.17 -5.17 28.73
C SER A 560 9.40 -6.00 29.10
N LYS A 561 9.21 -7.07 29.87
CA LYS A 561 10.26 -8.03 30.23
C LYS A 561 10.76 -8.81 29.01
N ILE A 562 9.89 -9.36 28.16
CA ILE A 562 10.28 -10.03 26.90
C ILE A 562 11.18 -9.11 26.07
N LEU A 563 10.74 -7.86 25.86
CA LEU A 563 11.49 -6.90 25.04
C LEU A 563 12.84 -6.50 25.68
N THR A 564 12.95 -6.57 27.01
CA THR A 564 14.17 -6.24 27.77
C THR A 564 15.15 -7.40 27.77
N ASP A 565 14.69 -8.59 28.11
CA ASP A 565 15.52 -9.78 28.31
C ASP A 565 16.10 -10.31 26.99
N THR A 566 15.38 -10.12 25.88
CA THR A 566 15.81 -10.62 24.56
C THR A 566 16.68 -9.63 23.78
N MET A 567 16.79 -8.37 24.24
CA MET A 567 17.50 -7.34 23.49
C MET A 567 19.02 -7.35 23.72
N THR A 568 19.78 -7.38 22.63
CA THR A 568 21.22 -7.09 22.60
C THR A 568 21.48 -5.71 22.01
N PRO A 569 21.95 -4.71 22.80
CA PRO A 569 22.13 -3.34 22.32
C PRO A 569 23.15 -3.21 21.18
N ARG A 570 22.77 -2.50 20.12
CA ARG A 570 23.66 -2.08 19.03
C ARG A 570 24.15 -0.67 19.22
N SER A 571 25.36 -0.38 18.71
CA SER A 571 25.90 0.96 18.76
C SER A 571 25.27 1.84 17.69
N TYR A 572 25.26 3.15 17.91
CA TYR A 572 24.76 4.09 16.91
C TYR A 572 25.55 4.01 15.59
N GLY A 573 26.84 3.67 15.67
CA GLY A 573 27.71 3.40 14.53
C GLY A 573 27.30 2.14 13.76
N GLU A 574 27.01 1.03 14.43
CA GLU A 574 26.50 -0.18 13.78
C GLU A 574 25.15 0.05 13.11
N ALA A 575 24.28 0.87 13.72
CA ALA A 575 22.91 1.08 13.25
C ALA A 575 22.82 1.51 11.79
N ARG A 576 23.74 2.34 11.29
CA ARG A 576 23.70 2.77 9.88
C ARG A 576 23.83 1.59 8.91
N PHE A 577 24.66 0.59 9.20
CA PHE A 577 24.82 -0.58 8.33
C PHE A 577 23.65 -1.56 8.45
N ILE A 578 23.00 -1.56 9.61
CA ILE A 578 21.81 -2.39 9.83
C ILE A 578 20.61 -1.78 9.10
N LEU A 579 20.49 -0.44 9.05
CA LEU A 579 19.46 0.25 8.27
C LEU A 579 19.64 0.05 6.75
N GLU A 580 20.88 -0.12 6.24
CA GLU A 580 21.10 -0.54 4.84
C GLU A 580 20.34 -1.86 4.51
N GLN A 581 20.09 -2.70 5.52
CA GLN A 581 19.40 -3.98 5.40
C GLN A 581 17.93 -3.92 5.84
N SER A 582 17.62 -3.19 6.92
CA SER A 582 16.28 -3.19 7.51
C SER A 582 15.32 -2.24 6.81
N ASP A 583 15.85 -1.22 6.12
CA ASP A 583 15.04 -0.19 5.49
C ASP A 583 15.09 -0.27 3.96
N TYR A 584 15.65 -1.33 3.38
CA TYR A 584 15.63 -1.50 1.93
C TYR A 584 14.28 -2.01 1.42
N ILE A 585 13.92 -1.57 0.21
CA ILE A 585 12.81 -2.10 -0.57
C ILE A 585 13.25 -2.39 -2.00
N LYS A 586 12.54 -3.32 -2.66
CA LYS A 586 12.74 -3.63 -4.07
C LYS A 586 11.56 -3.11 -4.90
N LYS A 587 11.86 -2.33 -5.93
CA LYS A 587 10.87 -1.80 -6.87
C LYS A 587 11.48 -1.78 -8.27
N ASP A 588 10.77 -2.32 -9.25
CA ASP A 588 11.19 -2.36 -10.65
C ASP A 588 12.62 -2.94 -10.84
N ASP A 589 12.90 -4.09 -10.20
CA ASP A 589 14.21 -4.77 -10.16
C ASP A 589 15.38 -3.96 -9.57
N LYS A 590 15.09 -2.80 -8.96
CA LYS A 590 16.07 -1.96 -8.25
C LYS A 590 15.86 -2.03 -6.74
N THR A 591 16.94 -1.77 -6.00
CA THR A 591 16.94 -1.71 -4.54
C THR A 591 17.11 -0.26 -4.10
N TYR A 592 16.28 0.17 -3.15
CA TYR A 592 16.30 1.51 -2.56
C TYR A 592 16.26 1.40 -1.05
N LEU A 593 16.66 2.45 -0.33
CA LEU A 593 16.20 2.65 1.06
C LEU A 593 14.88 3.41 1.06
N TYR A 594 13.94 2.96 1.87
CA TYR A 594 12.63 3.57 2.01
C TYR A 594 12.69 4.68 3.07
N GLY A 595 12.64 5.93 2.59
CA GLY A 595 12.75 7.13 3.41
C GLY A 595 11.58 7.28 4.38
N ALA A 596 11.89 7.63 5.63
CA ALA A 596 10.89 7.94 6.63
C ALA A 596 10.15 9.24 6.29
N TYR A 597 8.82 9.16 6.39
CA TYR A 597 7.83 10.23 6.25
C TYR A 597 7.59 10.74 4.82
N ASP A 598 8.60 10.74 3.95
CA ASP A 598 8.48 11.31 2.60
C ASP A 598 8.23 10.27 1.50
N ASN A 599 8.13 8.98 1.85
CA ASN A 599 8.06 7.87 0.90
C ASN A 599 9.22 7.84 -0.10
N ALA A 600 10.34 8.50 0.20
CA ALA A 600 11.45 8.63 -0.74
C ALA A 600 12.06 7.27 -1.07
N LEU A 601 12.36 7.06 -2.36
CA LEU A 601 13.10 5.91 -2.86
C LEU A 601 14.58 6.31 -2.99
N ILE A 602 15.35 6.16 -1.92
CA ILE A 602 16.74 6.60 -1.85
C ILE A 602 17.63 5.58 -2.60
N SER A 603 18.21 5.99 -3.73
CA SER A 603 19.05 5.14 -4.60
C SER A 603 20.43 4.83 -4.02
N VAL A 604 20.97 5.71 -3.17
CA VAL A 604 22.25 5.49 -2.49
C VAL A 604 22.03 4.62 -1.24
N ILE A 605 22.04 3.31 -1.43
CA ILE A 605 21.69 2.34 -0.39
C ILE A 605 22.77 2.13 0.67
N TYR A 606 24.01 2.54 0.40
CA TYR A 606 25.11 2.44 1.35
C TYR A 606 25.26 3.73 2.14
N TRP A 607 25.73 3.63 3.38
CA TRP A 607 26.07 4.79 4.19
C TRP A 607 27.21 5.57 3.53
N ASP A 608 26.98 6.84 3.25
CA ASP A 608 27.90 7.73 2.53
C ASP A 608 28.45 8.87 3.40
N GLY A 609 28.26 8.77 4.71
CA GLY A 609 28.58 9.84 5.67
C GLY A 609 27.40 10.74 6.03
N GLY A 610 26.19 10.43 5.56
CA GLY A 610 24.99 11.21 5.88
C GLY A 610 24.61 12.21 4.79
N THR A 611 25.12 12.02 3.57
CA THR A 611 24.90 12.94 2.45
C THR A 611 23.57 12.65 1.77
N SER A 612 23.33 11.39 1.40
CA SER A 612 22.10 10.98 0.71
C SER A 612 20.99 10.63 1.68
N TRP A 613 21.33 10.09 2.85
CA TRP A 613 20.37 9.72 3.87
C TRP A 613 20.95 9.82 5.28
N ALA A 614 20.10 10.11 6.25
CA ALA A 614 20.45 10.21 7.66
C ALA A 614 19.75 9.12 8.48
N ARG A 615 20.21 8.94 9.72
CA ARG A 615 19.51 8.14 10.74
C ARG A 615 18.49 9.05 11.42
N GLU A 616 17.21 8.81 11.18
CA GLU A 616 16.12 9.47 11.88
C GLU A 616 15.87 8.80 13.22
N HIS A 617 15.73 9.59 14.28
CA HIS A 617 15.22 9.12 15.57
C HIS A 617 13.72 9.35 15.65
N VAL A 618 12.89 8.34 15.39
CA VAL A 618 11.42 8.47 15.40
C VAL A 618 10.92 8.99 16.75
N TRP A 619 11.49 8.52 17.85
CA TRP A 619 11.50 9.24 19.12
C TRP A 619 12.78 10.09 19.19
N PRO A 620 12.70 11.43 19.03
CA PRO A 620 13.87 12.27 18.82
C PRO A 620 14.89 12.13 19.95
N ASN A 621 16.20 12.11 19.65
CA ASN A 621 17.23 11.98 20.69
C ASN A 621 17.15 13.07 21.77
N SER A 622 16.75 14.30 21.41
CA SER A 622 16.51 15.38 22.38
C SER A 622 15.37 15.10 23.37
N ARG A 623 14.51 14.12 23.09
CA ARG A 623 13.39 13.69 23.95
C ARG A 623 13.57 12.28 24.51
N LEU A 624 14.76 11.67 24.42
CA LEU A 624 15.00 10.30 24.93
C LEU A 624 15.44 10.24 26.41
N GLY A 625 15.57 11.39 27.08
CA GLY A 625 16.03 11.43 28.46
C GLY A 625 17.53 11.21 28.68
N ILE A 626 18.32 11.28 27.61
CA ILE A 626 19.76 11.02 27.59
C ILE A 626 20.52 12.10 26.81
N GLU A 627 21.82 12.17 27.04
CA GLU A 627 22.74 12.96 26.25
C GLU A 627 22.72 12.58 24.76
N ARG A 628 23.27 13.46 23.92
CA ARG A 628 23.34 13.25 22.48
C ARG A 628 24.14 11.98 22.18
N VAL A 629 23.60 11.11 21.33
CA VAL A 629 24.27 9.85 20.98
C VAL A 629 25.49 10.09 20.11
N GLU A 630 26.54 9.31 20.38
CA GLU A 630 27.76 9.22 19.59
C GLU A 630 27.87 7.82 18.97
N ASN A 631 28.77 7.63 17.99
CA ASN A 631 28.89 6.36 17.27
C ASN A 631 29.12 5.15 18.21
N GLY A 632 29.85 5.32 19.31
CA GLY A 632 30.13 4.26 20.28
C GLY A 632 29.04 4.04 21.34
N THR A 633 28.03 4.91 21.41
CA THR A 633 26.95 4.82 22.41
C THR A 633 26.16 3.53 22.25
N ARG A 634 25.71 2.92 23.36
CA ARG A 634 24.78 1.79 23.40
C ARG A 634 23.73 2.01 24.49
N ASN A 635 22.59 2.59 24.13
CA ASN A 635 21.48 2.90 25.05
C ASN A 635 20.15 3.03 24.28
N GLN A 636 19.10 3.57 24.88
CA GLN A 636 17.79 3.72 24.21
C GLN A 636 17.84 4.57 22.92
N GLY A 637 18.85 5.44 22.76
CA GLY A 637 19.06 6.22 21.54
C GLY A 637 19.72 5.46 20.41
N THR A 638 20.07 4.20 20.62
CA THR A 638 20.69 3.33 19.60
C THR A 638 19.84 2.11 19.29
N ASP A 639 18.60 2.07 19.80
CA ASP A 639 17.60 1.07 19.46
C ASP A 639 17.20 1.20 17.98
N LEU A 640 17.44 0.15 17.21
CA LEU A 640 17.20 0.06 15.79
C LEU A 640 15.72 0.25 15.46
N TYR A 641 14.79 -0.17 16.31
CA TYR A 641 13.37 0.07 16.05
C TYR A 641 13.04 1.57 16.03
N ASN A 642 13.77 2.38 16.79
CA ASN A 642 13.64 3.83 16.83
C ASN A 642 14.36 4.57 15.69
N LEU A 643 15.20 3.87 14.92
CA LEU A 643 16.04 4.46 13.90
C LEU A 643 15.52 4.13 12.49
N ARG A 644 15.36 5.14 11.63
CA ARG A 644 14.95 4.95 10.23
C ARG A 644 15.91 5.63 9.27
N ALA A 645 16.04 5.13 8.05
CA ALA A 645 16.63 5.88 6.95
C ALA A 645 15.70 7.04 6.57
N ILE A 646 16.26 8.24 6.33
CA ILE A 646 15.49 9.43 5.97
C ILE A 646 16.31 10.34 5.06
N VAL A 647 15.64 11.10 4.19
CA VAL A 647 16.32 12.18 3.44
C VAL A 647 16.73 13.30 4.42
N PRO A 648 17.96 13.86 4.33
CA PRO A 648 18.44 14.86 5.30
C PRO A 648 17.59 16.14 5.38
N SER A 649 16.96 16.55 4.28
CA SER A 649 16.02 17.69 4.24
C SER A 649 14.75 17.39 5.04
N THR A 650 14.15 16.22 4.85
CA THR A 650 12.98 15.73 5.60
C THR A 650 13.30 15.59 7.09
N ASN A 651 14.47 15.05 7.44
CA ASN A 651 14.94 15.00 8.82
C ASN A 651 15.04 16.39 9.48
N SER A 652 15.66 17.33 8.75
CA SER A 652 15.79 18.72 9.20
C SER A 652 14.42 19.37 9.40
N SER A 653 13.48 19.13 8.47
CA SER A 653 12.10 19.59 8.56
C SER A 653 11.36 18.96 9.74
N ARG A 654 11.57 17.68 10.02
CA ARG A 654 10.96 16.95 11.14
C ARG A 654 11.41 17.52 12.48
N SER A 655 12.71 17.69 12.70
CA SER A 655 13.29 18.19 13.97
C SER A 655 12.88 17.34 15.19
N ASN A 656 12.55 17.95 16.33
CA ASN A 656 12.06 17.26 17.54
C ASN A 656 10.56 17.44 17.79
N ARG A 657 9.80 17.66 16.71
CA ARG A 657 8.35 17.89 16.75
C ARG A 657 7.61 16.62 17.13
N TYR A 658 6.49 16.79 17.83
CA TYR A 658 5.57 15.68 18.06
C TYR A 658 4.77 15.36 16.80
N PHE A 659 4.06 14.24 16.78
CA PHE A 659 3.28 13.85 15.61
C PHE A 659 1.82 14.24 15.77
N GLU A 660 1.22 14.80 14.73
CA GLU A 660 -0.20 15.22 14.72
C GLU A 660 -0.74 15.31 13.30
N ASN A 661 -2.06 15.17 13.17
CA ASN A 661 -2.77 15.44 11.93
C ASN A 661 -2.79 16.94 11.61
N PRO A 662 -2.68 17.32 10.33
CA PRO A 662 -2.93 18.70 9.91
C PRO A 662 -4.41 19.09 10.10
N GLU A 663 -4.68 20.38 10.27
CA GLU A 663 -6.06 20.90 10.39
C GLU A 663 -6.86 20.67 9.10
N GLU A 664 -6.20 20.81 7.94
CA GLU A 664 -6.74 20.48 6.64
C GLU A 664 -6.31 19.08 6.22
N LYS A 665 -7.19 18.31 5.57
CA LYS A 665 -6.84 16.99 5.04
C LYS A 665 -5.67 17.12 4.06
N ASN A 666 -4.53 16.58 4.43
CA ASN A 666 -3.34 16.49 3.59
C ASN A 666 -2.81 15.06 3.68
N THR A 667 -2.46 14.47 2.53
CA THR A 667 -1.89 13.13 2.45
C THR A 667 -0.37 13.11 2.47
N LYS A 668 0.27 14.26 2.25
CA LYS A 668 1.73 14.42 2.22
C LYS A 668 2.27 14.82 3.58
N ASN A 669 3.49 14.39 3.88
CA ASN A 669 4.20 14.80 5.07
C ASN A 669 4.46 16.31 5.11
N GLN A 670 4.34 16.89 6.29
CA GLN A 670 4.55 18.32 6.47
C GLN A 670 4.74 18.70 7.94
N THR A 671 5.30 19.88 8.19
CA THR A 671 5.23 20.49 9.52
C THR A 671 3.80 20.95 9.80
N VAL A 672 3.24 20.57 10.94
CA VAL A 672 1.94 21.01 11.43
C VAL A 672 2.16 22.07 12.51
N GLY A 673 1.90 23.33 12.15
CA GLY A 673 2.24 24.47 12.98
C GLY A 673 3.72 24.49 13.38
N ARG A 674 4.02 24.97 14.59
CA ARG A 674 5.41 25.13 15.05
C ARG A 674 6.01 23.85 15.64
N ASN A 675 5.20 23.04 16.31
CA ASN A 675 5.67 21.99 17.21
C ASN A 675 5.29 20.58 16.77
N ALA A 676 4.47 20.41 15.72
CA ALA A 676 4.00 19.12 15.26
C ALA A 676 4.44 18.79 13.83
N TYR A 677 4.36 17.52 13.46
CA TYR A 677 4.74 17.01 12.15
C TYR A 677 3.77 15.90 11.74
N TYR A 678 3.31 15.96 10.50
CA TYR A 678 2.52 14.92 9.88
C TYR A 678 3.42 14.04 9.01
N THR A 679 3.29 12.73 9.15
CA THR A 679 4.16 11.74 8.48
C THR A 679 3.70 11.33 7.09
N GLY A 680 2.53 11.81 6.65
CA GLY A 680 1.84 11.25 5.49
C GLY A 680 1.01 10.02 5.85
N ASP A 681 0.01 9.72 5.02
CA ASP A 681 -0.98 8.66 5.26
C ASP A 681 -0.36 7.26 5.29
N ASP A 682 0.67 7.02 4.49
CA ASP A 682 1.25 5.68 4.26
C ASP A 682 2.27 5.25 5.33
N GLN A 683 2.64 6.14 6.26
CA GLN A 683 3.68 5.87 7.28
C GLN A 683 3.27 6.28 8.70
N ARG A 684 1.99 6.63 8.89
CA ARG A 684 1.48 7.09 10.19
C ARG A 684 1.36 5.94 11.20
N GLY A 685 0.97 4.76 10.72
CA GLY A 685 0.90 3.51 11.46
C GLY A 685 2.29 2.99 11.84
N ASP A 686 3.24 3.03 10.91
CA ASP A 686 4.67 2.73 11.16
C ASP A 686 5.20 3.56 12.34
N THR A 687 4.96 4.87 12.27
CA THR A 687 5.42 5.83 13.28
C THR A 687 4.78 5.53 14.64
N ALA A 688 3.48 5.28 14.67
CA ALA A 688 2.76 4.91 15.88
C ALA A 688 3.31 3.63 16.52
N ARG A 689 3.48 2.56 15.74
CA ARG A 689 3.99 1.27 16.23
C ARG A 689 5.43 1.35 16.73
N ILE A 690 6.28 2.18 16.13
CA ILE A 690 7.63 2.45 16.64
C ILE A 690 7.57 3.17 18.00
N LEU A 691 6.73 4.19 18.14
CA LEU A 691 6.58 4.93 19.40
C LEU A 691 5.97 4.08 20.51
N PHE A 692 5.00 3.22 20.19
CA PHE A 692 4.43 2.25 21.11
C PHE A 692 5.47 1.25 21.61
N TYR A 693 6.30 0.71 20.71
CA TYR A 693 7.41 -0.14 21.08
C TYR A 693 8.38 0.57 22.03
N MET A 694 8.79 1.81 21.71
CA MET A 694 9.71 2.58 22.55
C MET A 694 9.13 2.85 23.93
N ALA A 695 7.86 3.25 24.01
CA ALA A 695 7.18 3.47 25.28
C ALA A 695 7.05 2.19 26.11
N THR A 696 6.93 1.03 25.47
CA THR A 696 6.77 -0.26 26.15
C THR A 696 8.09 -0.81 26.64
N ARG A 697 9.10 -0.85 25.77
CA ARG A 697 10.44 -1.33 26.08
C ARG A 697 11.14 -0.46 27.12
N TYR A 698 10.92 0.85 27.08
CA TYR A 698 11.52 1.80 28.00
C TYR A 698 10.46 2.44 28.91
N HIS A 699 9.44 1.68 29.33
CA HIS A 699 8.31 2.17 30.14
C HIS A 699 8.70 2.87 31.46
N ASN A 700 9.92 2.63 31.95
CA ASN A 700 10.49 3.26 33.14
C ASN A 700 11.20 4.59 32.86
N ILE A 701 11.37 4.97 31.59
CA ILE A 701 12.12 6.15 31.13
C ILE A 701 11.26 7.02 30.20
N LEU A 702 10.64 6.39 29.20
CA LEU A 702 9.89 7.05 28.13
C LEU A 702 8.40 7.00 28.41
N THR A 703 7.70 8.10 28.14
CA THR A 703 6.25 8.19 28.37
C THR A 703 5.55 8.86 27.19
N LEU A 704 4.48 8.23 26.71
CA LEU A 704 3.53 8.84 25.78
C LEU A 704 2.49 9.63 26.57
N VAL A 705 2.23 10.88 26.15
CA VAL A 705 1.29 11.81 26.80
C VAL A 705 0.31 12.40 25.79
N ASN A 706 -0.81 12.95 26.25
CA ASN A 706 -1.74 13.74 25.43
C ASN A 706 -1.59 15.24 25.72
N GLU A 707 -0.36 15.75 25.63
CA GLU A 707 0.00 17.12 25.99
C GLU A 707 0.82 17.76 24.87
N VAL A 708 0.40 18.90 24.32
CA VAL A 708 1.20 19.64 23.33
C VAL A 708 2.61 19.91 23.86
N LEU A 709 3.61 19.33 23.20
CA LEU A 709 5.01 19.48 23.59
C LEU A 709 5.65 20.62 22.80
N THR A 710 6.17 21.63 23.50
CA THR A 710 7.02 22.66 22.89
C THR A 710 8.47 22.18 22.83
N ASN A 711 9.26 22.78 21.93
CA ASN A 711 10.72 22.59 21.94
C ASN A 711 11.35 23.43 23.07
N ASP A 712 11.45 22.84 24.26
CA ASP A 712 12.09 23.45 25.43
C ASP A 712 13.54 22.97 25.58
N SER A 713 14.49 23.85 25.30
CA SER A 713 15.92 23.56 25.39
C SER A 713 16.38 23.22 26.81
N SER A 714 15.63 23.60 27.86
CA SER A 714 15.99 23.31 29.25
C SER A 714 15.77 21.85 29.63
N THR A 715 14.89 21.14 28.92
CA THR A 715 14.53 19.73 29.14
C THR A 715 15.09 18.79 28.06
N ASN A 716 15.53 19.34 26.93
CA ASN A 716 16.20 18.57 25.87
C ASN A 716 17.40 17.79 26.42
N TYR A 717 17.52 16.53 26.01
CA TYR A 717 18.57 15.59 26.40
C TYR A 717 18.61 15.26 27.91
N LYS A 718 17.51 15.50 28.64
CA LYS A 718 17.41 15.23 30.08
C LYS A 718 16.19 14.39 30.43
N PRO A 719 16.21 13.61 31.52
CA PRO A 719 15.08 12.75 31.92
C PRO A 719 13.72 13.47 32.00
N GLN A 720 13.69 14.76 32.36
CA GLN A 720 12.44 15.54 32.42
C GLN A 720 11.78 15.72 31.04
N GLY A 721 12.57 15.70 29.96
CA GLY A 721 12.11 15.78 28.58
C GLY A 721 11.85 14.43 27.92
N ALA A 722 11.89 13.32 28.67
CA ALA A 722 11.74 11.94 28.18
C ALA A 722 10.29 11.58 27.77
N LYS A 723 9.65 12.42 26.97
CA LYS A 723 8.23 12.34 26.63
C LYS A 723 7.99 12.54 25.14
N MET A 724 6.95 11.89 24.63
CA MET A 724 6.41 12.12 23.30
C MET A 724 4.88 12.27 23.36
N SER A 725 4.29 13.05 22.46
CA SER A 725 2.89 13.49 22.56
C SER A 725 1.94 12.73 21.64
N MET A 726 0.64 12.96 21.90
CA MET A 726 -0.53 12.62 21.12
C MET A 726 -0.76 11.12 21.06
N LEU A 727 -0.74 10.48 22.23
CA LEU A 727 -1.10 9.07 22.36
C LEU A 727 -2.42 8.77 21.65
N ASP A 728 -3.44 9.61 21.81
CA ASP A 728 -4.75 9.39 21.16
C ASP A 728 -4.63 9.43 19.62
N THR A 729 -3.87 10.37 19.06
CA THR A 729 -3.58 10.44 17.62
C THR A 729 -2.81 9.21 17.15
N LEU A 730 -1.80 8.77 17.90
CA LEU A 730 -1.04 7.55 17.56
C LEU A 730 -1.93 6.30 17.60
N LEU A 731 -2.89 6.23 18.53
CA LEU A 731 -3.85 5.12 18.59
C LEU A 731 -4.82 5.13 17.40
N ALA A 732 -5.21 6.32 16.92
CA ALA A 732 -5.98 6.46 15.69
C ALA A 732 -5.16 6.05 14.46
N TRP A 733 -3.93 6.57 14.32
CA TRP A 733 -3.02 6.23 13.21
C TRP A 733 -2.75 4.74 13.11
N HIS A 734 -2.56 4.05 14.24
CA HIS A 734 -2.40 2.60 14.26
C HIS A 734 -3.61 1.83 13.69
N LYS A 735 -4.82 2.36 13.86
CA LYS A 735 -6.05 1.77 13.31
C LYS A 735 -6.26 2.13 11.83
N GLU A 736 -5.89 3.35 11.46
CA GLU A 736 -6.08 3.90 10.12
C GLU A 736 -5.02 3.46 9.10
N ASP A 737 -3.84 3.04 9.57
CA ASP A 737 -2.73 2.56 8.75
C ASP A 737 -2.25 1.19 9.28
N PRO A 738 -2.74 0.08 8.69
CA PRO A 738 -2.39 -1.29 9.07
C PRO A 738 -0.89 -1.60 8.94
N VAL A 739 -0.47 -2.76 9.43
CA VAL A 739 0.93 -3.20 9.30
C VAL A 739 1.26 -3.46 7.83
N SER A 740 2.37 -2.87 7.35
CA SER A 740 2.86 -3.05 5.99
C SER A 740 3.87 -4.20 5.85
N GLU A 741 4.07 -4.71 4.63
CA GLU A 741 5.11 -5.71 4.35
C GLU A 741 6.51 -5.18 4.68
N PHE A 742 6.74 -3.88 4.48
CA PHE A 742 7.98 -3.20 4.83
C PHE A 742 8.24 -3.30 6.33
N GLU A 743 7.25 -3.03 7.18
CA GLU A 743 7.42 -3.17 8.63
C GLU A 743 7.72 -4.60 9.06
N VAL A 744 7.06 -5.60 8.45
CA VAL A 744 7.32 -7.01 8.74
C VAL A 744 8.75 -7.38 8.36
N GLN A 745 9.21 -6.99 7.17
CA GLN A 745 10.58 -7.20 6.71
C GLN A 745 11.58 -6.51 7.66
N ARG A 746 11.33 -5.26 8.02
CA ARG A 746 12.17 -4.49 8.93
C ARG A 746 12.23 -5.14 10.31
N ASN A 747 11.10 -5.61 10.84
CA ASN A 747 11.02 -6.32 12.11
C ASN A 747 11.83 -7.64 12.08
N ASN A 748 11.82 -8.35 10.95
CA ASN A 748 12.60 -9.57 10.75
C ASN A 748 14.11 -9.27 10.72
N VAL A 749 14.54 -8.26 9.95
CA VAL A 749 15.96 -7.90 9.88
C VAL A 749 16.45 -7.40 11.24
N ILE A 750 15.74 -6.49 11.90
CA ILE A 750 16.17 -5.95 13.20
C ILE A 750 16.29 -7.06 14.24
N TYR A 751 15.37 -8.04 14.25
CA TYR A 751 15.47 -9.20 15.15
C TYR A 751 16.79 -9.96 15.03
N GLU A 752 17.33 -10.14 13.82
CA GLU A 752 18.62 -10.82 13.61
C GLU A 752 19.81 -10.08 14.23
N TYR A 753 19.71 -8.76 14.40
CA TYR A 753 20.76 -7.95 14.99
C TYR A 753 20.50 -7.65 16.47
N GLN A 754 19.25 -7.44 16.87
CA GLN A 754 18.90 -6.93 18.18
C GLN A 754 18.32 -7.99 19.11
N GLY A 755 17.84 -9.12 18.58
CA GLY A 755 17.28 -10.24 19.32
C GLY A 755 15.87 -10.05 19.86
N ASN A 756 15.38 -8.81 19.91
CA ASN A 756 14.01 -8.50 20.26
C ASN A 756 13.18 -8.07 19.05
N ARG A 757 11.85 -8.17 19.18
CA ARG A 757 10.84 -7.87 18.16
C ARG A 757 10.05 -6.62 18.50
N ASN A 758 9.52 -5.90 17.50
CA ASN A 758 8.43 -4.95 17.74
C ASN A 758 7.10 -5.73 17.84
N PRO A 759 6.49 -5.83 19.04
CA PRO A 759 5.31 -6.67 19.26
C PRO A 759 4.05 -6.11 18.59
N TYR A 760 4.03 -4.82 18.26
CA TYR A 760 2.89 -4.16 17.63
C TYR A 760 2.88 -4.32 16.10
N VAL A 761 4.02 -4.75 15.53
CA VAL A 761 4.09 -5.23 14.14
C VAL A 761 3.67 -6.70 14.07
N ASP A 762 4.11 -7.52 15.03
CA ASP A 762 3.77 -8.96 15.07
C ASP A 762 2.33 -9.24 15.44
N ASN A 763 1.82 -8.50 16.43
CA ASN A 763 0.50 -8.68 17.01
C ASN A 763 -0.12 -7.29 17.23
N PRO A 764 -0.68 -6.64 16.18
CA PRO A 764 -1.25 -5.30 16.27
C PRO A 764 -2.26 -5.12 17.41
N GLY A 765 -3.06 -6.15 17.70
CA GLY A 765 -4.03 -6.15 18.80
C GLY A 765 -3.42 -5.96 20.20
N TYR A 766 -2.11 -6.11 20.38
CA TYR A 766 -1.44 -5.82 21.66
C TYR A 766 -1.46 -4.32 22.01
N VAL A 767 -1.66 -3.43 21.02
CA VAL A 767 -1.88 -2.00 21.29
C VAL A 767 -3.12 -1.81 22.18
N GLU A 768 -4.19 -2.56 21.92
CA GLU A 768 -5.42 -2.52 22.72
C GLU A 768 -5.18 -2.99 24.15
N GLN A 769 -4.45 -4.10 24.32
CA GLN A 769 -4.14 -4.63 25.64
C GLN A 769 -3.20 -3.73 26.48
N TYR A 770 -2.30 -3.01 25.82
CA TYR A 770 -1.29 -2.19 26.50
C TYR A 770 -1.74 -0.74 26.74
N PHE A 771 -2.33 -0.07 25.76
CA PHE A 771 -2.58 1.38 25.83
C PHE A 771 -4.02 1.77 26.13
N TYR A 772 -5.00 0.93 25.78
CA TYR A 772 -6.40 1.28 26.06
C TYR A 772 -6.70 1.12 27.56
N LYS A 773 -7.34 2.14 28.14
CA LYS A 773 -7.84 2.08 29.52
C LYS A 773 -9.12 1.25 29.54
N GLU A 774 -9.31 0.43 30.57
CA GLU A 774 -10.62 -0.13 30.84
C GLU A 774 -11.61 1.01 31.05
N ILE A 775 -12.60 1.07 30.16
CA ILE A 775 -13.72 1.99 30.27
C ILE A 775 -14.64 1.42 31.36
N SER A 776 -14.91 2.20 32.42
CA SER A 776 -15.89 1.80 33.43
C SER A 776 -17.25 1.50 32.79
N GLN A 777 -18.06 0.56 33.34
CA GLN A 777 -19.37 0.20 32.75
C GLN A 777 -20.27 1.42 32.44
N ASN A 778 -20.20 2.48 33.25
CA ASN A 778 -20.94 3.73 33.01
C ASN A 778 -20.37 4.58 31.86
N GLN A 779 -19.05 4.54 31.62
CA GLN A 779 -18.45 5.20 30.46
C GLN A 779 -18.64 4.37 29.18
N GLN A 780 -18.75 3.03 29.28
CA GLN A 780 -19.12 2.17 28.16
C GLN A 780 -20.52 2.55 27.65
N LEU A 781 -21.49 2.74 28.56
CA LEU A 781 -22.83 3.21 28.21
C LEU A 781 -22.82 4.59 27.55
N THR A 782 -21.96 5.51 28.01
CA THR A 782 -21.87 6.87 27.44
C THR A 782 -21.16 6.90 26.08
N GLN A 783 -20.18 6.03 25.87
CA GLN A 783 -19.46 5.91 24.60
C GLN A 783 -20.32 5.21 23.54
N VAL A 784 -21.05 4.15 23.93
CA VAL A 784 -22.11 3.55 23.09
C VAL A 784 -23.17 4.58 22.74
N TYR A 785 -23.60 5.42 23.69
CA TYR A 785 -24.58 6.49 23.41
C TYR A 785 -24.05 7.57 22.46
N LYS A 786 -22.76 7.94 22.55
CA LYS A 786 -22.13 8.89 21.62
C LYS A 786 -21.93 8.30 20.23
N GLU A 787 -21.53 7.04 20.11
CA GLU A 787 -21.43 6.33 18.84
C GLU A 787 -22.82 6.17 18.19
N PHE A 788 -23.88 5.96 18.98
CA PHE A 788 -25.27 5.85 18.49
C PHE A 788 -25.86 7.19 18.02
N VAL A 789 -25.47 8.32 18.62
CA VAL A 789 -26.02 9.66 18.33
C VAL A 789 -25.21 10.40 17.24
N PHE A 790 -23.91 10.13 17.09
CA PHE A 790 -23.05 10.82 16.11
C PHE A 790 -22.62 9.98 14.90
N ASN A 791 -22.98 8.69 14.84
CA ASN A 791 -22.67 7.84 13.70
C ASN A 791 -23.87 6.96 13.31
N PRO A 792 -24.80 7.46 12.49
CA PRO A 792 -25.95 6.66 12.05
C PRO A 792 -25.57 5.53 11.07
N LEU A 793 -24.29 5.30 10.76
CA LEU A 793 -23.83 4.41 9.69
C LEU A 793 -22.94 3.23 10.12
N SER A 794 -22.67 2.99 11.41
CA SER A 794 -21.90 1.80 11.82
C SER A 794 -22.80 0.63 12.25
N LYS A 795 -22.81 -0.41 11.41
CA LYS A 795 -23.37 -1.75 11.63
C LYS A 795 -22.80 -2.39 12.92
N PHE A 796 -23.67 -2.94 13.78
CA PHE A 796 -23.29 -3.86 14.86
C PHE A 796 -23.95 -5.23 14.63
N ASP A 797 -23.14 -6.29 14.49
CA ASP A 797 -23.58 -7.70 14.32
C ASP A 797 -23.89 -8.41 15.66
N LYS A 798 -24.31 -7.68 16.70
CA LYS A 798 -24.71 -8.29 17.98
C LYS A 798 -25.98 -7.66 18.51
N ALA A 799 -27.06 -8.45 18.56
CA ALA A 799 -28.23 -8.11 19.35
C ALA A 799 -27.86 -8.11 20.84
N ILE A 800 -27.90 -6.95 21.48
CA ILE A 800 -27.84 -6.84 22.94
C ILE A 800 -29.28 -6.95 23.45
N ILE A 801 -29.64 -8.12 24.00
CA ILE A 801 -30.92 -8.30 24.69
C ILE A 801 -30.79 -7.68 26.09
N PHE A 802 -31.44 -6.55 26.32
CA PHE A 802 -31.64 -6.03 27.66
C PHE A 802 -32.72 -6.87 28.35
N LYS A 803 -32.33 -7.68 29.33
CA LYS A 803 -33.26 -8.27 30.28
C LYS A 803 -33.06 -7.56 31.61
N ASN A 804 -33.87 -6.53 31.85
CA ASN A 804 -33.99 -5.95 33.17
C ASN A 804 -35.46 -5.62 33.41
N ASP A 805 -36.06 -6.26 34.42
CA ASP A 805 -37.50 -6.34 34.63
C ASP A 805 -38.14 -5.03 35.18
N ASP A 806 -37.40 -3.91 35.25
CA ASP A 806 -37.82 -2.73 36.02
C ASP A 806 -37.67 -1.34 35.35
N LEU A 807 -37.40 -1.24 34.04
CA LEU A 807 -37.32 0.07 33.38
C LEU A 807 -38.23 0.15 32.15
N ASN A 808 -39.44 0.66 32.37
CA ASN A 808 -40.31 1.18 31.33
C ASN A 808 -39.67 2.44 30.73
N ILE A 809 -39.01 2.30 29.58
CA ILE A 809 -38.75 3.41 28.68
C ILE A 809 -39.70 3.24 27.50
N ASN A 810 -40.72 4.10 27.42
CA ASN A 810 -41.50 4.25 26.19
C ASN A 810 -40.60 4.94 25.15
N LEU A 811 -40.49 4.33 23.98
CA LEU A 811 -40.05 5.00 22.75
C LEU A 811 -41.22 5.75 22.12
#